data_AF-A0A6N2CB41-F1
#
_entry.id   AF-A0A6N2CB41-F1
#
_cell.length_a   1.000
_cell.length_b   1.000
_cell.length_c   1.000
_cell.angle_alpha   90.00
_cell.angle_beta   90.00
_cell.angle_gamma   90.00
#
_symmetry.space_group_name_H-M   'P 1'
#
loop_
_entity.id
_entity.type
_entity.pdbx_description
1 polymer ?
#
loop_
_entity_poly.entity_id
_entity_poly.type
_entity_poly.pdbx_seq_one_letter_code
_entity_poly.pdbx_strand_id
1 'polypeptide(L)'
;MVAFGKKLKETQIQEWQGYYINYKLMKKKVKNYVQQIEVSEQSREYVLKDFSRILDKQIEKIVLFLLEQQGELASRLFILGQEHDVLVQQQDGSKLSELQQSYRDVGRELLQLLFFVEMNAIGVRKILKKFDKRCGYKFTNYYVKTRANHPYSQLRQIFKHVGVSAVVGTISRNLADLQDDKGNFTSIYDHPGLPFQDPIISSINQAVDRLTNSTDFLHYLGKHALILPEELPTPSADHAANERYHLMSLLLNLANAFLYMVNTYIIVPTADDYSMSLGAAATLCGAVIGSMAVAQVFSSVYFSAWSNKSYMKPLLFSSIVLLVGNTLYALAYDFNSIYLLLVGRLFCGLGSARAVNRRYITDCVPLHLRMKASAGFVSASALGMACGPAVACLLQTNFKFLNITFNQDTLPGWIMALAWFIYLLCLWTTFREPPMEEIEDALLPKFNSVSGKIENGLVQKGITEPLLLSAEEMKQDEDEDQDCDNSEESAEEIQKPVTSIVSAYKLLTPSVKVQLFIYFMLKYAMEILLAESSVVTTYYFIWSTSNVAVFLACLGLTVLPVNILVGSYLSNIFEERQVLLASEILVCLGIVLSFHVVIPYSVPQYVCSALITFVAAEVLEGVNLNLLSRVMSSRLSKGTYNGGLLSTEAGTLARVFADSTITLAGYWGMSRLLNVTLLPSLFICIFSIIATCFTYNSMY
;
A
#
# COMPACT_ATOMS: atom_id res chain seq x y z
N MET A 1 25.91 -5.42 -30.29
CA MET A 1 26.11 -5.29 -28.82
C MET A 1 27.59 -4.99 -28.52
N VAL A 2 27.95 -3.74 -28.26
CA VAL A 2 29.33 -3.38 -27.86
C VAL A 2 29.64 -4.01 -26.51
N ALA A 3 30.77 -4.72 -26.40
CA ALA A 3 31.21 -5.32 -25.14
C ALA A 3 31.42 -4.20 -24.11
N PHE A 4 30.61 -4.14 -23.05
CA PHE A 4 30.70 -3.11 -22.00
C PHE A 4 32.12 -2.88 -21.46
N GLY A 5 32.95 -3.92 -21.39
CA GLY A 5 34.35 -3.77 -20.98
C GLY A 5 35.22 -2.95 -21.94
N LYS A 6 34.88 -2.90 -23.24
CA LYS A 6 35.53 -2.04 -24.24
C LYS A 6 35.03 -0.59 -24.08
N LYS A 7 33.71 -0.41 -23.96
CA LYS A 7 33.09 0.90 -23.67
C LYS A 7 33.66 1.53 -22.39
N LEU A 8 33.71 0.77 -21.29
CA LEU A 8 34.26 1.23 -20.01
C LEU A 8 35.72 1.69 -20.16
N LYS A 9 36.54 0.98 -20.95
CA LYS A 9 37.94 1.36 -21.16
C LYS A 9 38.09 2.62 -22.03
N GLU A 10 37.18 2.82 -22.98
CA GLU A 10 37.19 3.97 -23.91
C GLU A 10 36.62 5.24 -23.26
N THR A 11 35.65 5.09 -22.35
CA THR A 11 34.97 6.23 -21.70
C THR A 11 35.52 6.54 -20.31
N GLN A 12 36.60 5.88 -19.87
CA GLN A 12 37.21 6.12 -18.57
C GLN A 12 37.91 7.48 -18.53
N ILE A 13 37.67 8.25 -17.47
CA ILE A 13 38.45 9.44 -17.14
C ILE A 13 39.88 8.96 -16.82
N GLN A 14 40.89 9.49 -17.53
CA GLN A 14 42.26 8.98 -17.49
C GLN A 14 42.87 9.05 -16.09
N GLU A 15 42.61 10.14 -15.36
CA GLU A 15 43.09 10.38 -14.00
C GLU A 15 42.49 9.38 -12.99
N TRP A 16 41.27 8.90 -13.23
CA TRP A 16 40.53 8.07 -12.27
C TRP A 16 40.54 6.58 -12.61
N GLN A 17 41.32 6.16 -13.62
CA GLN A 17 41.35 4.78 -14.12
C GLN A 17 41.53 3.73 -13.01
N GLY A 18 42.34 4.03 -11.98
CA GLY A 18 42.59 3.14 -10.85
C GLY A 18 41.37 2.85 -9.98
N TYR A 19 40.40 3.77 -9.94
CA TYR A 19 39.24 3.72 -9.04
C TYR A 19 38.01 3.04 -9.66
N TYR A 20 37.97 2.89 -10.99
CA TYR A 20 36.89 2.14 -11.64
C TYR A 20 36.89 0.65 -11.27
N ILE A 21 35.71 0.03 -11.31
CA ILE A 21 35.56 -1.42 -11.16
C ILE A 21 36.42 -2.16 -12.19
N ASN A 22 37.26 -3.09 -11.71
CA ASN A 22 38.09 -3.92 -12.59
C ASN A 22 37.26 -5.01 -13.27
N TYR A 23 36.42 -4.62 -14.24
CA TYR A 23 35.46 -5.51 -14.88
C TYR A 23 36.14 -6.70 -15.60
N LYS A 24 37.38 -6.52 -16.10
CA LYS A 24 38.16 -7.59 -16.73
C LYS A 24 38.57 -8.66 -15.71
N LEU A 25 39.11 -8.25 -14.55
CA LEU A 25 39.43 -9.15 -13.44
C LEU A 25 38.19 -9.90 -12.98
N MET A 26 37.08 -9.18 -12.77
CA MET A 26 35.83 -9.77 -12.31
C MET A 26 35.30 -10.81 -13.30
N LYS A 27 35.31 -10.53 -14.62
CA LYS A 27 34.93 -11.52 -15.64
C LYS A 27 35.82 -12.77 -15.61
N LYS A 28 37.12 -12.62 -15.40
CA LYS A 28 38.06 -13.75 -15.32
C LYS A 28 37.73 -14.62 -14.10
N LYS A 29 37.48 -14.00 -12.96
CA LYS A 29 37.05 -14.68 -11.73
C LYS A 29 35.74 -15.46 -11.91
N VAL A 30 34.70 -14.82 -12.49
CA VAL A 30 33.44 -15.51 -12.81
C VAL A 30 33.68 -16.73 -13.72
N LYS A 31 34.56 -16.64 -14.72
CA LYS A 31 34.88 -17.80 -15.58
C LYS A 31 35.53 -18.95 -14.80
N ASN A 32 36.47 -18.64 -13.91
CA ASN A 32 37.15 -19.65 -13.09
C ASN A 32 36.19 -20.31 -12.09
N TYR A 33 35.27 -19.54 -11.51
CA TYR A 33 34.28 -20.07 -10.57
C TYR A 33 33.31 -21.06 -11.20
N VAL A 34 32.89 -20.82 -12.46
CA VAL A 34 32.06 -21.79 -13.20
C VAL A 34 32.76 -23.15 -13.29
N GLN A 35 34.07 -23.17 -13.57
CA GLN A 35 34.86 -24.41 -13.65
C GLN A 35 35.03 -25.10 -12.29
N GLN A 36 34.97 -24.35 -11.18
CA GLN A 36 35.09 -24.90 -9.83
C GLN A 36 33.77 -25.45 -9.29
N ILE A 37 32.63 -24.85 -9.68
CA ILE A 37 31.29 -25.30 -9.28
C ILE A 37 30.95 -26.66 -9.91
N GLU A 38 31.48 -26.99 -11.09
CA GLU A 38 31.26 -28.28 -11.77
C GLU A 38 31.95 -29.48 -11.06
N VAL A 39 32.86 -29.25 -10.10
CA VAL A 39 33.74 -30.30 -9.55
C VAL A 39 33.32 -30.77 -8.14
N SER A 40 32.64 -29.95 -7.32
CA SER A 40 32.15 -30.36 -5.99
C SER A 40 31.14 -29.37 -5.40
N GLU A 41 30.25 -29.85 -4.53
CA GLU A 41 29.24 -29.03 -3.85
C GLU A 41 29.81 -28.19 -2.70
N GLN A 42 30.86 -28.68 -2.01
CA GLN A 42 31.58 -27.91 -0.97
C GLN A 42 32.34 -26.69 -1.55
N SER A 43 32.67 -26.70 -2.85
CA SER A 43 33.24 -25.52 -3.53
C SER A 43 32.25 -24.38 -3.72
N ARG A 44 30.93 -24.62 -3.60
CA ARG A 44 29.88 -23.64 -3.91
C ARG A 44 29.86 -22.48 -2.92
N GLU A 45 29.82 -22.76 -1.62
CA GLU A 45 29.80 -21.72 -0.58
C GLU A 45 31.08 -20.88 -0.58
N TYR A 46 32.22 -21.54 -0.80
CA TYR A 46 33.50 -20.87 -0.94
C TYR A 46 33.51 -19.88 -2.10
N VAL A 47 32.97 -20.27 -3.26
CA VAL A 47 32.86 -19.42 -4.45
C VAL A 47 31.99 -18.19 -4.20
N LEU A 48 30.83 -18.37 -3.55
CA LEU A 48 29.91 -17.26 -3.24
C LEU A 48 30.56 -16.27 -2.28
N LYS A 49 31.22 -16.78 -1.23
CA LYS A 49 31.93 -15.95 -0.23
C LYS A 49 33.14 -15.24 -0.81
N ASP A 50 33.92 -15.91 -1.65
CA ASP A 50 35.10 -15.29 -2.29
C ASP A 50 34.68 -14.23 -3.31
N PHE A 51 33.67 -14.51 -4.14
CA PHE A 51 33.14 -13.53 -5.09
C PHE A 51 32.54 -12.32 -4.37
N SER A 52 31.77 -12.54 -3.31
CA SER A 52 31.20 -11.43 -2.52
C SER A 52 32.29 -10.56 -1.92
N ARG A 53 33.34 -11.16 -1.33
CA ARG A 53 34.49 -10.45 -0.76
C ARG A 53 35.25 -9.63 -1.81
N ILE A 54 35.46 -10.17 -3.01
CA ILE A 54 36.14 -9.44 -4.09
C ILE A 54 35.28 -8.27 -4.60
N LEU A 55 33.97 -8.48 -4.72
CA LEU A 55 33.03 -7.43 -5.13
C LEU A 55 32.94 -6.32 -4.08
N ASP A 56 32.86 -6.69 -2.79
CA ASP A 56 32.87 -5.75 -1.66
C ASP A 56 34.14 -4.88 -1.70
N LYS A 57 35.33 -5.46 -1.92
CA LYS A 57 36.59 -4.70 -2.10
C LYS A 57 36.58 -3.75 -3.30
N GLN A 58 35.92 -4.12 -4.40
CA GLN A 58 35.80 -3.21 -5.55
C GLN A 58 34.87 -2.04 -5.23
N ILE A 59 33.75 -2.30 -4.55
CA ILE A 59 32.80 -1.28 -4.12
C ILE A 59 33.43 -0.33 -3.10
N GLU A 60 34.12 -0.86 -2.09
CA GLU A 60 34.84 -0.06 -1.09
C GLU A 60 35.81 0.92 -1.76
N LYS A 61 36.63 0.44 -2.71
CA LYS A 61 37.53 1.30 -3.48
C LYS A 61 36.81 2.44 -4.21
N ILE A 62 35.68 2.16 -4.83
CA ILE A 62 34.87 3.16 -5.56
C ILE A 62 34.30 4.18 -4.58
N VAL A 63 33.83 3.72 -3.43
CA VAL A 63 33.16 4.55 -2.42
C VAL A 63 34.15 5.45 -1.69
N LEU A 64 35.32 4.95 -1.30
CA LEU A 64 36.35 5.77 -0.68
C LEU A 64 36.80 6.91 -1.60
N PHE A 65 36.98 6.62 -2.89
CA PHE A 65 37.29 7.66 -3.88
C PHE A 65 36.14 8.65 -4.07
N LEU A 66 34.88 8.18 -4.08
CA LEU A 66 33.72 9.06 -4.13
C LEU A 66 33.69 10.04 -2.95
N LEU A 67 33.94 9.56 -1.73
CA LEU A 67 33.97 10.39 -0.53
C LEU A 67 35.11 11.42 -0.58
N GLU A 68 36.29 11.04 -1.05
CA GLU A 68 37.44 11.93 -1.23
C GLU A 68 37.09 13.08 -2.18
N GLN A 69 36.53 12.75 -3.36
CA GLN A 69 36.13 13.75 -4.36
C GLN A 69 34.96 14.63 -3.90
N GLN A 70 34.00 14.08 -3.16
CA GLN A 70 32.95 14.88 -2.53
C GLN A 70 33.51 15.86 -1.50
N GLY A 71 34.53 15.44 -0.72
CA GLY A 71 35.22 16.30 0.25
C GLY A 71 35.96 17.45 -0.43
N GLU A 72 36.64 17.17 -1.55
CA GLU A 72 37.34 18.18 -2.34
C GLU A 72 36.38 19.22 -2.92
N LEU A 73 35.28 18.78 -3.54
CA LEU A 73 34.22 19.67 -4.03
C LEU A 73 33.60 20.52 -2.91
N ALA A 74 33.34 19.91 -1.75
CA ALA A 74 32.77 20.61 -0.60
C ALA A 74 33.74 21.67 -0.05
N SER A 75 35.03 21.36 0.05
CA SER A 75 36.07 22.31 0.48
C SER A 75 36.16 23.49 -0.49
N ARG A 76 36.10 23.22 -1.80
CA ARG A 76 36.14 24.26 -2.82
C ARG A 76 34.91 25.16 -2.80
N LEU A 77 33.72 24.59 -2.63
CA LEU A 77 32.49 25.36 -2.45
C LEU A 77 32.50 26.22 -1.19
N PHE A 78 33.10 25.73 -0.10
CA PHE A 78 33.24 26.50 1.13
C PHE A 78 34.12 27.74 0.92
N ILE A 79 35.24 27.60 0.21
CA ILE A 79 36.13 28.72 -0.14
C ILE A 79 35.40 29.72 -1.06
N LEU A 80 34.73 29.24 -2.11
CA LEU A 80 33.94 30.09 -3.01
C LEU A 80 32.79 30.81 -2.29
N GLY A 81 32.22 30.20 -1.26
CA GLY A 81 31.21 30.84 -0.41
C GLY A 81 31.77 32.03 0.38
N GLN A 82 32.99 31.93 0.90
CA GLN A 82 33.64 33.06 1.59
C GLN A 82 33.97 34.19 0.62
N GLU A 83 34.46 33.86 -0.58
CA GLU A 83 34.72 34.84 -1.64
C GLU A 83 33.43 35.53 -2.12
N HIS A 84 32.33 34.77 -2.22
CA HIS A 84 31.00 35.28 -2.56
C HIS A 84 30.54 36.35 -1.58
N ASP A 85 30.61 36.09 -0.27
CA ASP A 85 30.14 37.04 0.75
C ASP A 85 30.95 38.35 0.76
N VAL A 86 32.24 38.28 0.44
CA VAL A 86 33.12 39.46 0.33
C VAL A 86 32.84 40.26 -0.95
N LEU A 87 32.64 39.59 -2.08
CA LEU A 87 32.51 40.24 -3.39
C LEU A 87 31.12 40.84 -3.61
N VAL A 88 30.07 40.25 -3.06
CA VAL A 88 28.71 40.82 -3.09
C VAL A 88 28.66 42.18 -2.36
N GLN A 89 29.50 42.39 -1.35
CA GLN A 89 29.63 43.69 -0.66
C GLN A 89 30.38 44.76 -1.49
N GLN A 90 31.21 44.34 -2.46
CA GLN A 90 32.11 45.23 -3.20
C GLN A 90 31.57 45.67 -4.58
N GLN A 91 30.50 45.03 -5.10
CA GLN A 91 29.87 45.35 -6.40
C GLN A 91 30.83 45.43 -7.62
N ASP A 92 31.91 44.64 -7.63
CA ASP A 92 32.84 44.55 -8.77
C ASP A 92 32.30 43.57 -9.84
N GLY A 93 31.75 44.11 -10.93
CA GLY A 93 31.12 43.32 -12.01
C GLY A 93 32.04 42.30 -12.72
N SER A 94 33.35 42.57 -12.83
CA SER A 94 34.30 41.61 -13.44
C SER A 94 34.59 40.41 -12.54
N LYS A 95 34.77 40.64 -11.24
CA LYS A 95 35.03 39.57 -10.25
C LYS A 95 33.81 38.69 -10.01
N LEU A 96 32.60 39.25 -10.12
CA LEU A 96 31.35 38.49 -10.08
C LEU A 96 31.26 37.48 -11.24
N SER A 97 31.67 37.87 -12.45
CA SER A 97 31.71 36.94 -13.59
C SER A 97 32.76 35.84 -13.43
N GLU A 98 33.92 36.14 -12.82
CA GLU A 98 34.94 35.13 -12.50
C GLU A 98 34.44 34.14 -11.45
N LEU A 99 33.75 34.63 -10.41
CA LEU A 99 33.15 33.80 -9.37
C LEU A 99 32.05 32.88 -9.92
N GLN A 100 31.16 33.40 -10.78
CA GLN A 100 30.18 32.57 -11.49
C GLN A 100 30.85 31.45 -12.29
N GLN A 101 31.96 31.75 -12.97
CA GLN A 101 32.70 30.75 -13.72
C GLN A 101 33.33 29.68 -12.81
N SER A 102 33.84 30.07 -11.64
CA SER A 102 34.36 29.14 -10.63
C SER A 102 33.29 28.19 -10.09
N TYR A 103 32.07 28.68 -9.82
CA TYR A 103 30.94 27.80 -9.44
C TYR A 103 30.57 26.84 -10.58
N ARG A 104 30.62 27.33 -11.83
CA ARG A 104 30.41 26.50 -13.02
C ARG A 104 31.49 25.42 -13.20
N ASP A 105 32.74 25.72 -12.84
CA ASP A 105 33.84 24.74 -12.83
C ASP A 105 33.58 23.61 -11.83
N VAL A 106 33.17 23.95 -10.60
CA VAL A 106 32.77 22.93 -9.61
C VAL A 106 31.60 22.09 -10.13
N GLY A 107 30.64 22.70 -10.82
CA GLY A 107 29.55 21.97 -11.47
C GLY A 107 30.02 20.99 -12.56
N ARG A 108 31.05 21.34 -13.34
CA ARG A 108 31.67 20.43 -14.33
C ARG A 108 32.38 19.26 -13.67
N GLU A 109 33.09 19.49 -12.57
CA GLU A 109 33.76 18.42 -11.82
C GLU A 109 32.74 17.48 -11.17
N LEU A 110 31.63 18.03 -10.65
CA LEU A 110 30.52 17.22 -10.16
C LEU A 110 29.91 16.34 -11.27
N LEU A 111 29.77 16.86 -12.50
CA LEU A 111 29.30 16.06 -13.64
C LEU A 111 30.24 14.89 -13.95
N GLN A 112 31.55 15.11 -13.88
CA GLN A 112 32.54 14.04 -14.05
C GLN A 112 32.38 12.98 -12.94
N LEU A 113 32.19 13.41 -11.69
CA LEU A 113 31.98 12.52 -10.55
C LEU A 113 30.69 11.70 -10.70
N LEU A 114 29.58 12.32 -11.11
CA LEU A 114 28.32 11.62 -11.38
C LEU A 114 28.47 10.57 -12.47
N PHE A 115 29.19 10.90 -13.55
CA PHE A 115 29.49 9.96 -14.63
C PHE A 115 30.34 8.78 -14.13
N PHE A 116 31.34 9.03 -13.27
CA PHE A 116 32.13 7.98 -12.63
C PHE A 116 31.25 7.03 -11.79
N VAL A 117 30.35 7.55 -10.96
CA VAL A 117 29.42 6.74 -10.15
C VAL A 117 28.50 5.92 -11.06
N GLU A 118 27.96 6.53 -12.11
CA GLU A 118 27.09 5.86 -13.09
C GLU A 118 27.79 4.66 -13.74
N MET A 119 29.00 4.87 -14.27
CA MET A 119 29.76 3.79 -14.94
C MET A 119 30.08 2.63 -13.99
N ASN A 120 30.41 2.94 -12.74
CA ASN A 120 30.69 1.94 -11.72
C ASN A 120 29.43 1.17 -11.29
N ALA A 121 28.31 1.86 -11.07
CA ALA A 121 27.02 1.23 -10.75
C ALA A 121 26.57 0.28 -11.87
N ILE A 122 26.70 0.71 -13.14
CA ILE A 122 26.41 -0.14 -14.31
C ILE A 122 27.37 -1.35 -14.35
N GLY A 123 28.64 -1.15 -14.00
CA GLY A 123 29.63 -2.22 -13.94
C GLY A 123 29.31 -3.28 -12.89
N VAL A 124 28.95 -2.85 -11.68
CA VAL A 124 28.48 -3.72 -10.57
C VAL A 124 27.24 -4.51 -11.02
N ARG A 125 26.22 -3.83 -11.57
CA ARG A 125 25.01 -4.49 -12.11
C ARG A 125 25.34 -5.55 -13.16
N LYS A 126 26.21 -5.22 -14.12
CA LYS A 126 26.56 -6.14 -15.22
C LYS A 126 27.41 -7.30 -14.77
N ILE A 127 28.18 -7.19 -13.68
CA ILE A 127 28.94 -8.33 -13.15
C ILE A 127 28.05 -9.25 -12.33
N LEU A 128 27.17 -8.69 -11.50
CA LEU A 128 26.15 -9.43 -10.75
C LEU A 128 25.27 -10.27 -11.70
N LYS A 129 24.68 -9.63 -12.73
CA LYS A 129 23.90 -10.34 -13.76
C LYS A 129 24.71 -11.41 -14.51
N LYS A 130 26.01 -11.21 -14.68
CA LYS A 130 26.89 -12.18 -15.35
C LYS A 130 27.21 -13.37 -14.47
N PHE A 131 27.35 -13.15 -13.16
CA PHE A 131 27.53 -14.22 -12.19
C PHE A 131 26.28 -15.11 -12.18
N ASP A 132 25.09 -14.54 -12.01
CA ASP A 132 23.84 -15.29 -12.00
C ASP A 132 23.62 -16.11 -13.28
N LYS A 133 23.81 -15.48 -14.45
CA LYS A 133 23.63 -16.16 -15.74
C LYS A 133 24.59 -17.33 -15.96
N ARG A 134 25.79 -17.30 -15.38
CA ARG A 134 26.83 -18.30 -15.61
C ARG A 134 26.88 -19.38 -14.55
N CYS A 135 26.57 -19.03 -13.31
CA CYS A 135 26.58 -19.96 -12.19
C CYS A 135 25.19 -20.56 -11.93
N GLY A 136 24.11 -20.04 -12.54
CA GLY A 136 22.76 -20.59 -12.39
C GLY A 136 22.05 -20.21 -11.07
N TYR A 137 22.65 -19.36 -10.23
CA TYR A 137 22.14 -18.99 -8.92
C TYR A 137 21.58 -17.56 -8.88
N LYS A 138 20.62 -17.31 -7.99
CA LYS A 138 20.09 -15.96 -7.67
C LYS A 138 21.04 -15.21 -6.71
N PHE A 139 22.35 -15.20 -6.98
CA PHE A 139 23.34 -14.58 -6.10
C PHE A 139 23.14 -13.07 -5.98
N THR A 140 22.77 -12.39 -7.08
CA THR A 140 22.48 -10.95 -7.05
C THR A 140 21.47 -10.59 -5.96
N ASN A 141 20.40 -11.38 -5.82
CA ASN A 141 19.37 -11.10 -4.82
C ASN A 141 19.92 -11.25 -3.40
N TYR A 142 20.61 -12.35 -3.10
CA TYR A 142 21.26 -12.55 -1.80
C TYR A 142 22.26 -11.44 -1.48
N TYR A 143 23.13 -11.10 -2.43
CA TYR A 143 24.17 -10.09 -2.26
C TYR A 143 23.57 -8.71 -1.99
N VAL A 144 22.60 -8.27 -2.80
CA VAL A 144 21.97 -6.96 -2.60
C VAL A 144 21.12 -6.95 -1.32
N LYS A 145 20.35 -8.00 -1.00
CA LYS A 145 19.54 -8.07 0.24
C LYS A 145 20.38 -7.91 1.50
N THR A 146 21.46 -8.69 1.60
CA THR A 146 22.35 -8.66 2.77
C THR A 146 23.07 -7.33 2.94
N ARG A 147 23.30 -6.59 1.86
CA ARG A 147 24.11 -5.36 1.85
C ARG A 147 23.30 -4.08 1.68
N ALA A 148 22.02 -4.13 1.32
CA ALA A 148 21.19 -2.95 1.23
C ALA A 148 20.91 -2.33 2.62
N ASN A 149 20.73 -3.18 3.64
CA ASN A 149 20.29 -2.78 4.97
C ASN A 149 21.36 -2.89 6.07
N HIS A 150 22.52 -3.47 5.78
CA HIS A 150 23.57 -3.63 6.77
C HIS A 150 24.28 -2.29 7.05
N PRO A 151 24.45 -1.87 8.33
CA PRO A 151 24.97 -0.54 8.69
C PRO A 151 26.37 -0.26 8.13
N TYR A 152 27.20 -1.30 8.00
CA TYR A 152 28.57 -1.20 7.49
C TYR A 152 28.69 -1.43 5.98
N SER A 153 27.57 -1.54 5.26
CA SER A 153 27.61 -1.79 3.82
C SER A 153 27.93 -0.54 3.01
N GLN A 154 29.06 -0.59 2.34
CA GLN A 154 29.54 0.44 1.40
C GLN A 154 28.64 0.54 0.15
N LEU A 155 27.90 -0.52 -0.17
CA LEU A 155 27.01 -0.55 -1.33
C LEU A 155 25.91 0.53 -1.25
N ARG A 156 25.49 0.90 -0.03
CA ARG A 156 24.48 1.94 0.22
C ARG A 156 24.94 3.33 -0.24
N GLN A 157 26.24 3.63 -0.17
CA GLN A 157 26.77 4.95 -0.54
C GLN A 157 26.70 5.18 -2.06
N ILE A 158 26.87 4.13 -2.85
CA ILE A 158 26.68 4.17 -4.31
C ILE A 158 25.21 4.41 -4.67
N PHE A 159 24.25 3.99 -3.83
CA PHE A 159 22.81 4.04 -4.13
C PHE A 159 22.05 5.24 -3.56
N LYS A 160 22.40 5.73 -2.37
CA LYS A 160 21.65 6.82 -1.73
C LYS A 160 22.17 8.21 -2.07
N HIS A 161 23.22 8.32 -2.88
CA HIS A 161 23.82 9.58 -3.36
C HIS A 161 23.92 10.68 -2.27
N VAL A 162 24.23 10.28 -1.02
CA VAL A 162 24.23 11.18 0.12
C VAL A 162 25.28 12.26 -0.10
N GLY A 163 24.89 13.53 0.00
CA GLY A 163 25.76 14.69 -0.18
C GLY A 163 25.74 15.32 -1.59
N VAL A 164 25.42 14.57 -2.64
CA VAL A 164 25.34 15.13 -4.02
C VAL A 164 24.27 16.22 -4.09
N SER A 165 23.06 15.97 -3.58
CA SER A 165 21.97 16.94 -3.59
C SER A 165 22.31 18.23 -2.82
N ALA A 166 23.12 18.13 -1.76
CA ALA A 166 23.57 19.29 -1.01
C ALA A 166 24.56 20.14 -1.83
N VAL A 167 25.52 19.50 -2.51
CA VAL A 167 26.45 20.16 -3.43
C VAL A 167 25.69 20.85 -4.57
N VAL A 168 24.71 20.17 -5.18
CA VAL A 168 23.84 20.74 -6.22
C VAL A 168 23.04 21.92 -5.69
N GLY A 169 22.47 21.81 -4.49
CA GLY A 169 21.73 22.89 -3.83
C GLY A 169 22.60 24.13 -3.60
N THR A 170 23.82 23.95 -3.11
CA THR A 170 24.77 25.06 -2.87
C THR A 170 25.15 25.75 -4.19
N ILE A 171 25.47 24.98 -5.23
CA ILE A 171 25.80 25.54 -6.56
C ILE A 171 24.60 26.29 -7.14
N SER A 172 23.40 25.69 -7.07
CA SER A 172 22.19 26.29 -7.63
C SER A 172 21.81 27.57 -6.93
N ARG A 173 21.92 27.60 -5.59
CA ARG A 173 21.65 28.78 -4.79
C ARG A 173 22.61 29.92 -5.12
N ASN A 174 23.92 29.65 -5.03
CA ASN A 174 24.92 30.70 -5.19
C ASN A 174 25.00 31.21 -6.65
N LEU A 175 24.71 30.38 -7.65
CA LEU A 175 24.61 30.84 -9.04
C LEU A 175 23.38 31.72 -9.28
N ALA A 176 22.26 31.45 -8.60
CA ALA A 176 21.06 32.27 -8.70
C ALA A 176 21.25 33.62 -8.01
N ASP A 177 21.85 33.63 -6.81
CA ASP A 177 22.19 34.87 -6.10
C ASP A 177 23.10 35.80 -6.93
N LEU A 178 23.99 35.22 -7.76
CA LEU A 178 24.90 35.97 -8.62
C LEU A 178 24.28 36.45 -9.95
N GLN A 179 23.08 35.99 -10.33
CA GLN A 179 22.40 36.40 -11.57
C GLN A 179 21.33 37.47 -11.37
N ASP A 180 20.90 37.74 -10.13
CA ASP A 180 19.95 38.80 -9.79
C ASP A 180 20.60 40.20 -9.89
N ASP A 181 20.90 40.60 -11.14
CA ASP A 181 21.17 41.98 -11.48
C ASP A 181 19.84 42.74 -11.58
N LYS A 182 19.60 43.58 -10.57
CA LYS A 182 18.59 44.66 -10.42
C LYS A 182 17.49 44.40 -9.39
N GLY A 183 17.83 44.62 -8.13
CA GLY A 183 16.93 45.24 -7.15
C GLY A 183 15.77 44.40 -6.60
N ASN A 184 15.64 43.12 -6.98
CA ASN A 184 14.67 42.22 -6.39
C ASN A 184 15.35 41.30 -5.37
N PHE A 185 15.04 41.51 -4.09
CA PHE A 185 15.42 40.62 -2.99
C PHE A 185 14.51 39.37 -2.95
N THR A 186 14.34 38.69 -4.07
CA THR A 186 13.48 37.50 -4.14
C THR A 186 14.31 36.25 -3.88
N SER A 187 14.16 35.66 -2.70
CA SER A 187 14.79 34.39 -2.36
C SER A 187 14.25 33.27 -3.26
N ILE A 188 15.13 32.37 -3.70
CA ILE A 188 14.78 31.17 -4.48
C ILE A 188 13.77 30.29 -3.71
N TYR A 189 13.72 30.41 -2.38
CA TYR A 189 12.77 29.69 -1.53
C TYR A 189 11.35 30.27 -1.57
N ASP A 190 11.16 31.52 -2.00
CA ASP A 190 9.86 32.19 -2.00
C ASP A 190 9.06 31.91 -3.29
N HIS A 191 9.74 31.48 -4.37
CA HIS A 191 9.13 31.20 -5.68
C HIS A 191 9.66 29.90 -6.31
N PRO A 192 9.19 28.72 -5.88
CA PRO A 192 9.63 27.42 -6.41
C PRO A 192 9.24 27.15 -7.89
N GLY A 193 8.52 28.06 -8.54
CA GLY A 193 7.98 27.92 -9.90
C GLY A 193 8.72 28.70 -11.00
N LEU A 194 9.73 29.52 -10.68
CA LEU A 194 10.52 30.22 -11.68
C LEU A 194 11.68 29.33 -12.14
N PRO A 195 11.77 28.97 -13.43
CA PRO A 195 12.81 28.08 -13.92
C PRO A 195 14.14 28.83 -13.96
N PHE A 196 14.95 28.67 -12.91
CA PHE A 196 16.37 29.05 -12.96
C PHE A 196 17.09 28.15 -13.96
N GLN A 197 17.59 28.70 -15.07
CA GLN A 197 18.16 27.93 -16.17
C GLN A 197 19.63 28.26 -16.41
N ASP A 198 20.50 27.92 -15.46
CA ASP A 198 21.92 27.73 -15.81
C ASP A 198 22.10 26.38 -16.54
N PRO A 199 22.76 26.33 -17.71
CA PRO A 199 22.95 25.10 -18.50
C PRO A 199 23.74 24.00 -17.76
N ILE A 200 24.54 24.36 -16.75
CA ILE A 200 25.26 23.38 -15.93
C ILE A 200 24.32 22.71 -14.94
N ILE A 201 23.38 23.45 -14.34
CA ILE A 201 22.39 22.89 -13.42
C ILE A 201 21.44 21.94 -14.14
N SER A 202 21.00 22.29 -15.35
CA SER A 202 20.17 21.38 -16.16
C SER A 202 20.92 20.09 -16.52
N SER A 203 22.21 20.20 -16.87
CA SER A 203 23.07 19.05 -17.13
C SER A 203 23.26 18.17 -15.89
N ILE A 204 23.42 18.79 -14.72
CA ILE A 204 23.55 18.11 -13.43
C ILE A 204 22.26 17.36 -13.11
N ASN A 205 21.10 18.01 -13.21
CA ASN A 205 19.81 17.38 -12.96
C ASN A 205 19.59 16.19 -13.90
N GLN A 206 19.91 16.33 -15.19
CA GLN A 206 19.84 15.23 -16.15
C GLN A 206 20.82 14.08 -15.81
N ALA A 207 22.00 14.39 -15.26
CA ALA A 207 22.95 13.37 -14.81
C ALA A 207 22.46 12.66 -13.54
N VAL A 208 21.87 13.40 -12.60
CA VAL A 208 21.24 12.86 -11.39
C VAL A 208 20.05 11.97 -11.74
N ASP A 209 19.20 12.37 -12.68
CA ASP A 209 18.07 11.55 -13.15
C ASP A 209 18.55 10.26 -13.84
N ARG A 210 19.58 10.34 -14.69
CA ARG A 210 20.19 9.15 -15.32
C ARG A 210 20.80 8.20 -14.30
N LEU A 211 21.45 8.76 -13.28
CA LEU A 211 22.06 8.00 -12.20
C LEU A 211 20.99 7.32 -11.34
N THR A 212 19.94 8.06 -10.97
CA THR A 212 18.77 7.55 -10.23
C THR A 212 18.11 6.40 -10.98
N ASN A 213 17.83 6.55 -12.28
CA ASN A 213 17.30 5.46 -13.10
C ASN A 213 18.24 4.23 -13.18
N SER A 214 19.55 4.44 -13.11
CA SER A 214 20.55 3.38 -13.18
C SER A 214 20.73 2.63 -11.85
N THR A 215 20.66 3.35 -10.73
CA THR A 215 20.72 2.82 -9.37
C THR A 215 19.37 2.29 -8.91
N ASP A 216 18.26 2.81 -9.45
CA ASP A 216 16.90 2.34 -9.23
C ASP A 216 16.75 0.88 -9.59
N PHE A 217 17.44 0.36 -10.61
CA PHE A 217 17.44 -1.07 -10.90
C PHE A 217 18.06 -1.93 -9.77
N LEU A 218 19.11 -1.43 -9.11
CA LEU A 218 19.77 -2.14 -8.01
C LEU A 218 19.04 -1.92 -6.68
N HIS A 219 18.46 -0.75 -6.48
CA HIS A 219 17.53 -0.45 -5.39
C HIS A 219 16.23 -1.27 -5.53
N TYR A 220 15.73 -1.42 -6.75
CA TYR A 220 14.68 -2.34 -7.16
C TYR A 220 15.11 -3.76 -6.83
N LEU A 221 16.27 -4.25 -7.28
CA LEU A 221 16.74 -5.60 -6.88
C LEU A 221 16.94 -5.76 -5.37
N GLY A 222 17.28 -4.71 -4.62
CA GLY A 222 17.35 -4.76 -3.15
C GLY A 222 15.99 -4.85 -2.48
N LYS A 223 15.01 -4.06 -2.95
CA LYS A 223 13.60 -4.13 -2.53
C LYS A 223 12.91 -5.42 -2.99
N HIS A 224 13.26 -5.92 -4.18
CA HIS A 224 12.72 -7.11 -4.84
C HIS A 224 13.52 -8.39 -4.55
N ALA A 225 14.58 -8.33 -3.74
CA ALA A 225 15.24 -9.52 -3.16
C ALA A 225 14.72 -9.83 -1.76
N LEU A 226 14.11 -8.84 -1.08
CA LEU A 226 13.29 -9.05 0.13
C LEU A 226 11.95 -9.71 -0.23
N ILE A 227 11.48 -9.53 -1.46
CA ILE A 227 10.30 -10.15 -2.05
C ILE A 227 10.76 -11.33 -2.93
N LEU A 228 10.05 -12.47 -2.91
CA LEU A 228 10.29 -13.59 -3.83
C LEU A 228 10.32 -13.09 -5.29
N PRO A 229 11.11 -13.69 -6.20
CA PRO A 229 11.39 -13.11 -7.50
C PRO A 229 10.15 -13.15 -8.39
N GLU A 230 9.76 -11.99 -8.93
CA GLU A 230 8.99 -11.93 -10.16
C GLU A 230 9.67 -10.94 -11.11
N GLU A 231 9.60 -11.27 -12.40
CA GLU A 231 10.34 -10.65 -13.48
C GLU A 231 10.07 -9.15 -13.59
N LEU A 232 11.12 -8.39 -13.94
CA LEU A 232 11.02 -6.97 -14.26
C LEU A 232 9.87 -6.74 -15.27
N PRO A 233 8.93 -5.84 -15.00
CA PRO A 233 8.00 -5.40 -16.03
C PRO A 233 8.82 -4.77 -17.16
N THR A 234 8.57 -5.21 -18.39
CA THR A 234 9.13 -4.59 -19.59
C THR A 234 8.63 -3.14 -19.68
N PRO A 235 9.40 -2.21 -20.27
CA PRO A 235 8.97 -0.81 -20.46
C PRO A 235 7.62 -0.65 -21.21
N SER A 236 7.11 -1.72 -21.84
CA SER A 236 5.78 -1.78 -22.43
C SER A 236 4.64 -1.79 -21.40
N ALA A 237 4.84 -2.34 -20.20
CA ALA A 237 3.79 -2.44 -19.17
C ALA A 237 3.48 -1.09 -18.50
N ASP A 238 4.50 -0.25 -18.30
CA ASP A 238 4.31 1.12 -17.80
C ASP A 238 3.65 2.03 -18.87
N HIS A 239 3.92 1.80 -20.16
CA HIS A 239 3.21 2.48 -21.24
C HIS A 239 1.72 2.06 -21.32
N ALA A 240 1.41 0.76 -21.19
CA ALA A 240 0.03 0.28 -21.16
C ALA A 240 -0.77 0.77 -19.93
N ALA A 241 -0.11 0.90 -18.77
CA ALA A 241 -0.74 1.45 -17.56
C ALA A 241 -1.07 2.95 -17.70
N ASN A 242 -0.26 3.73 -18.42
CA ASN A 242 -0.56 5.12 -18.72
C ASN A 242 -1.73 5.30 -19.71
N GLU A 243 -1.94 4.36 -20.63
CA GLU A 243 -3.12 4.37 -21.52
C GLU A 243 -4.41 3.95 -20.81
N ARG A 244 -4.34 3.08 -19.78
CA ARG A 244 -5.49 2.65 -18.97
C ARG A 244 -5.93 3.68 -17.92
N TYR A 245 -5.12 4.70 -17.66
CA TYR A 245 -5.37 5.70 -16.61
C TYR A 245 -6.36 6.78 -17.06
N HIS A 246 -7.57 6.74 -16.51
CA HIS A 246 -8.55 7.83 -16.63
C HIS A 246 -8.84 8.46 -15.27
N LEU A 247 -8.43 9.72 -15.11
CA LEU A 247 -8.59 10.49 -13.86
C LEU A 247 -10.06 10.55 -13.42
N MET A 248 -11.00 10.73 -14.36
CA MET A 248 -12.41 10.85 -14.01
C MET A 248 -13.02 9.52 -13.55
N SER A 249 -12.61 8.38 -14.14
CA SER A 249 -12.97 7.05 -13.65
C SER A 249 -12.40 6.78 -12.25
N LEU A 250 -11.16 7.24 -11.97
CA LEU A 250 -10.60 7.19 -10.62
C LEU A 250 -11.40 8.06 -9.65
N LEU A 251 -11.79 9.28 -10.03
CA LEU A 251 -12.59 10.17 -9.18
C LEU A 251 -13.97 9.57 -8.87
N LEU A 252 -14.65 8.97 -9.85
CA LEU A 252 -15.90 8.23 -9.65
C LEU A 252 -15.71 7.01 -8.74
N ASN A 253 -14.57 6.35 -8.81
CA ASN A 253 -14.21 5.24 -7.93
C ASN A 253 -14.01 5.69 -6.47
N LEU A 254 -13.32 6.82 -6.26
CA LEU A 254 -13.21 7.43 -4.93
C LEU A 254 -14.56 7.94 -4.41
N ALA A 255 -15.38 8.54 -5.29
CA ALA A 255 -16.71 9.02 -4.95
C ALA A 255 -17.64 7.88 -4.53
N ASN A 256 -17.55 6.70 -5.18
CA ASN A 256 -18.26 5.49 -4.74
C ASN A 256 -17.90 5.11 -3.30
N ALA A 257 -16.60 5.06 -3.00
CA ALA A 257 -16.10 4.72 -1.67
C ALA A 257 -16.58 5.74 -0.63
N PHE A 258 -16.51 7.04 -0.94
CA PHE A 258 -17.03 8.11 -0.09
C PHE A 258 -18.53 7.94 0.16
N LEU A 259 -19.36 7.87 -0.88
CA LEU A 259 -20.82 7.75 -0.78
C LEU A 259 -21.25 6.49 -0.02
N TYR A 260 -20.56 5.37 -0.23
CA TYR A 260 -20.84 4.13 0.50
C TYR A 260 -20.56 4.27 2.00
N MET A 261 -19.49 4.98 2.37
CA MET A 261 -19.19 5.23 3.77
C MET A 261 -20.17 6.23 4.40
N VAL A 262 -20.60 7.27 3.68
CA VAL A 262 -21.70 8.13 4.12
C VAL A 262 -22.97 7.30 4.36
N ASN A 263 -23.34 6.44 3.40
CA ASN A 263 -24.52 5.56 3.50
C ASN A 263 -24.49 4.64 4.73
N THR A 264 -23.30 4.17 5.09
CA THR A 264 -23.12 3.25 6.21
C THR A 264 -23.35 3.96 7.54
N TYR A 265 -22.78 5.15 7.72
CA TYR A 265 -22.72 5.86 9.01
C TYR A 265 -23.77 6.97 9.19
N ILE A 266 -24.46 7.40 8.13
CA ILE A 266 -25.54 8.40 8.23
C ILE A 266 -26.69 7.96 9.14
N ILE A 267 -26.90 6.65 9.29
CA ILE A 267 -27.97 6.10 10.12
C ILE A 267 -27.56 5.91 11.58
N VAL A 268 -26.27 5.93 11.90
CA VAL A 268 -25.77 5.54 13.24
C VAL A 268 -26.35 6.41 14.35
N PRO A 269 -26.44 7.75 14.22
CA PRO A 269 -27.06 8.57 15.26
C PRO A 269 -28.52 8.19 15.55
N THR A 270 -29.28 7.75 14.56
CA THR A 270 -30.73 7.51 14.65
C THR A 270 -31.09 6.02 14.77
N ALA A 271 -30.12 5.11 14.76
CA ALA A 271 -30.37 3.68 14.63
C ALA A 271 -31.14 3.07 15.82
N ASP A 272 -30.87 3.55 17.04
CA ASP A 272 -31.57 3.14 18.26
C ASP A 272 -32.97 3.73 18.33
N ASP A 273 -33.13 5.02 18.05
CA ASP A 273 -34.43 5.69 18.00
C ASP A 273 -35.36 5.04 16.95
N TYR A 274 -34.82 4.72 15.76
CA TYR A 274 -35.59 4.07 14.70
C TYR A 274 -35.97 2.62 15.07
N SER A 275 -35.10 1.90 15.76
CA SER A 275 -35.43 0.56 16.27
C SER A 275 -36.57 0.61 17.30
N MET A 276 -36.54 1.60 18.20
CA MET A 276 -37.60 1.81 19.19
C MET A 276 -38.92 2.27 18.56
N SER A 277 -38.89 3.12 17.55
CA SER A 277 -40.11 3.60 16.87
C SER A 277 -40.84 2.49 16.11
N LEU A 278 -40.12 1.44 15.70
CA LEU A 278 -40.67 0.21 15.10
C LEU A 278 -41.05 -0.87 16.14
N GLY A 279 -40.96 -0.56 17.44
CA GLY A 279 -41.36 -1.46 18.53
C GLY A 279 -40.31 -2.49 18.97
N ALA A 280 -39.03 -2.27 18.64
CA ALA A 280 -37.92 -3.14 19.07
C ALA A 280 -37.02 -2.48 20.14
N ALA A 281 -36.15 -3.28 20.77
CA ALA A 281 -35.21 -2.77 21.77
C ALA A 281 -34.13 -1.88 21.11
N ALA A 282 -33.69 -0.83 21.82
CA ALA A 282 -32.62 0.07 21.35
C ALA A 282 -31.32 -0.66 20.97
N THR A 283 -30.98 -1.75 21.67
CA THR A 283 -29.79 -2.59 21.42
C THR A 283 -29.86 -3.40 20.13
N LEU A 284 -31.03 -3.49 19.50
CA LEU A 284 -31.18 -4.06 18.17
C LEU A 284 -30.60 -3.14 17.07
N CYS A 285 -30.20 -1.91 17.42
CA CYS A 285 -29.43 -1.05 16.53
C CYS A 285 -28.16 -1.74 16.02
N GLY A 286 -27.50 -2.58 16.84
CA GLY A 286 -26.35 -3.39 16.41
C GLY A 286 -26.70 -4.31 15.24
N ALA A 287 -27.82 -5.03 15.31
CA ALA A 287 -28.31 -5.85 14.19
C ALA A 287 -28.70 -5.01 12.96
N VAL A 288 -29.31 -3.84 13.15
CA VAL A 288 -29.63 -2.91 12.06
C VAL A 288 -28.36 -2.40 11.37
N ILE A 289 -27.33 -2.05 12.14
CA ILE A 289 -26.04 -1.58 11.63
C ILE A 289 -25.31 -2.74 10.94
N GLY A 290 -25.17 -3.88 11.62
CA GLY A 290 -24.40 -5.04 11.18
C GLY A 290 -25.01 -5.88 10.07
N SER A 291 -26.33 -5.82 9.85
CA SER A 291 -26.96 -6.50 8.71
C SER A 291 -26.33 -6.09 7.36
N MET A 292 -25.92 -4.83 7.23
CA MET A 292 -25.18 -4.34 6.06
C MET A 292 -23.81 -5.02 5.91
N ALA A 293 -23.06 -5.17 7.02
CA ALA A 293 -21.76 -5.85 7.01
C ALA A 293 -21.90 -7.35 6.68
N VAL A 294 -22.95 -8.02 7.20
CA VAL A 294 -23.23 -9.43 6.89
C VAL A 294 -23.45 -9.63 5.40
N ALA A 295 -24.31 -8.82 4.77
CA ALA A 295 -24.54 -8.90 3.33
C ALA A 295 -23.27 -8.59 2.50
N GLN A 296 -22.43 -7.67 2.99
CA GLN A 296 -21.18 -7.29 2.32
C GLN A 296 -20.17 -8.44 2.24
N VAL A 297 -20.05 -9.30 3.26
CA VAL A 297 -19.15 -10.47 3.27
C VAL A 297 -19.43 -11.40 2.07
N PHE A 298 -20.70 -11.58 1.73
CA PHE A 298 -21.09 -12.42 0.60
C PHE A 298 -20.95 -11.70 -0.74
N SER A 299 -21.34 -10.43 -0.79
CA SER A 299 -21.31 -9.67 -2.04
C SER A 299 -19.88 -9.39 -2.51
N SER A 300 -18.96 -9.06 -1.61
CA SER A 300 -17.55 -8.75 -1.93
C SER A 300 -16.87 -9.84 -2.78
N VAL A 301 -17.13 -11.12 -2.51
CA VAL A 301 -16.58 -12.26 -3.25
C VAL A 301 -17.12 -12.29 -4.68
N TYR A 302 -18.44 -12.09 -4.82
CA TYR A 302 -19.09 -12.05 -6.13
C TYR A 302 -18.64 -10.84 -6.95
N PHE A 303 -18.57 -9.67 -6.33
CA PHE A 303 -18.07 -8.44 -6.95
C PHE A 303 -16.58 -8.56 -7.34
N SER A 304 -15.77 -9.21 -6.51
CA SER A 304 -14.37 -9.51 -6.84
C SER A 304 -14.27 -10.44 -8.05
N ALA A 305 -15.13 -11.47 -8.12
CA ALA A 305 -15.18 -12.37 -9.28
C ALA A 305 -15.65 -11.65 -10.56
N TRP A 306 -16.67 -10.80 -10.46
CA TRP A 306 -17.23 -10.07 -11.60
C TRP A 306 -16.28 -8.99 -12.12
N SER A 307 -15.55 -8.32 -11.23
CA SER A 307 -14.54 -7.32 -11.59
C SER A 307 -13.36 -7.89 -12.38
N ASN A 308 -13.19 -9.22 -12.46
CA ASN A 308 -12.23 -9.82 -13.40
C ASN A 308 -12.59 -9.54 -14.87
N LYS A 309 -13.88 -9.29 -15.18
CA LYS A 309 -14.38 -9.14 -16.56
C LYS A 309 -14.75 -7.70 -16.93
N SER A 310 -15.21 -6.89 -15.98
CA SER A 310 -15.61 -5.50 -16.18
C SER A 310 -15.72 -4.80 -14.82
N TYR A 311 -15.28 -3.54 -14.74
CA TYR A 311 -15.46 -2.70 -13.56
C TYR A 311 -16.77 -1.91 -13.61
N MET A 312 -17.23 -1.50 -14.80
CA MET A 312 -18.46 -0.69 -14.94
C MET A 312 -19.72 -1.47 -14.54
N LYS A 313 -19.85 -2.73 -14.99
CA LYS A 313 -21.07 -3.53 -14.74
C LYS A 313 -21.33 -3.79 -13.25
N PRO A 314 -20.34 -4.22 -12.44
CA PRO A 314 -20.51 -4.30 -11.00
C PRO A 314 -20.89 -2.96 -10.36
N LEU A 315 -20.23 -1.85 -10.72
CA LEU A 315 -20.52 -0.52 -10.14
C LEU A 315 -21.94 -0.04 -10.43
N LEU A 316 -22.47 -0.31 -11.63
CA LEU A 316 -23.86 -0.04 -11.98
C LEU A 316 -24.83 -0.86 -11.12
N PHE A 317 -24.60 -2.17 -11.02
CA PHE A 317 -25.43 -3.06 -10.21
C PHE A 317 -25.42 -2.63 -8.72
N SER A 318 -24.23 -2.33 -8.18
CA SER A 318 -24.05 -1.78 -6.84
C SER A 318 -24.93 -0.54 -6.61
N SER A 319 -24.88 0.43 -7.52
CA SER A 319 -25.63 1.69 -7.39
C SER A 319 -27.15 1.48 -7.44
N ILE A 320 -27.64 0.56 -8.29
CA ILE A 320 -29.07 0.22 -8.37
C ILE A 320 -29.53 -0.46 -7.07
N VAL A 321 -28.76 -1.42 -6.58
CA VAL A 321 -29.09 -2.15 -5.35
C VAL A 321 -29.06 -1.21 -4.13
N LEU A 322 -28.11 -0.27 -4.07
CA LEU A 322 -28.04 0.75 -3.02
C LEU A 322 -29.20 1.74 -3.07
N LEU A 323 -29.67 2.11 -4.27
CA LEU A 323 -30.88 2.91 -4.44
C LEU A 323 -32.10 2.17 -3.88
N VAL A 324 -32.28 0.92 -4.28
CA VAL A 324 -33.39 0.07 -3.79
C VAL A 324 -33.30 -0.10 -2.26
N GLY A 325 -32.14 -0.47 -1.73
CA GLY A 325 -31.95 -0.68 -0.29
C GLY A 325 -32.28 0.55 0.55
N ASN A 326 -31.86 1.73 0.11
CA ASN A 326 -32.17 3.00 0.78
C ASN A 326 -33.64 3.38 0.71
N THR A 327 -34.31 3.11 -0.42
CA THR A 327 -35.77 3.32 -0.50
C THR A 327 -36.53 2.37 0.44
N LEU A 328 -36.13 1.09 0.53
CA LEU A 328 -36.74 0.12 1.45
C LEU A 328 -36.51 0.52 2.92
N TYR A 329 -35.30 1.01 3.24
CA TYR A 329 -34.98 1.54 4.57
C TYR A 329 -35.90 2.70 4.97
N ALA A 330 -36.16 3.65 4.06
CA ALA A 330 -37.03 4.79 4.34
C ALA A 330 -38.51 4.37 4.46
N LEU A 331 -38.98 3.45 3.62
CA LEU A 331 -40.36 2.95 3.65
C LEU A 331 -40.67 2.08 4.88
N ALA A 332 -39.66 1.50 5.53
CA ALA A 332 -39.85 0.63 6.71
C ALA A 332 -40.63 1.31 7.85
N TYR A 333 -40.50 2.62 8.01
CA TYR A 333 -41.26 3.42 8.97
C TYR A 333 -42.77 3.42 8.65
N ASP A 334 -43.14 3.68 7.40
CA ASP A 334 -44.55 3.76 6.98
C ASP A 334 -45.25 2.39 7.01
N PHE A 335 -44.50 1.31 6.74
CA PHE A 335 -44.99 -0.07 6.87
C PHE A 335 -44.92 -0.62 8.31
N ASN A 336 -44.33 0.14 9.24
CA ASN A 336 -44.11 -0.26 10.63
C ASN A 336 -43.48 -1.68 10.77
N SER A 337 -42.44 -1.96 9.98
CA SER A 337 -41.84 -3.29 9.91
C SER A 337 -40.33 -3.28 10.01
N ILE A 338 -39.81 -3.81 11.11
CA ILE A 338 -38.37 -3.99 11.31
C ILE A 338 -37.74 -4.98 10.31
N TYR A 339 -38.51 -5.95 9.82
CA TYR A 339 -38.04 -6.86 8.79
C TYR A 339 -37.78 -6.12 7.48
N LEU A 340 -38.64 -5.16 7.12
CA LEU A 340 -38.44 -4.32 5.94
C LEU A 340 -37.20 -3.43 6.09
N LEU A 341 -36.96 -2.91 7.30
CA LEU A 341 -35.75 -2.17 7.64
C LEU A 341 -34.48 -3.01 7.42
N LEU A 342 -34.46 -4.22 8.00
CA LEU A 342 -33.33 -5.15 7.87
C LEU A 342 -33.11 -5.60 6.42
N VAL A 343 -34.18 -5.85 5.66
CA VAL A 343 -34.06 -6.16 4.22
C VAL A 343 -33.46 -4.97 3.47
N GLY A 344 -33.91 -3.74 3.73
CA GLY A 344 -33.30 -2.55 3.14
C GLY A 344 -31.81 -2.44 3.42
N ARG A 345 -31.39 -2.72 4.66
CA ARG A 345 -29.97 -2.72 5.07
C ARG A 345 -29.16 -3.85 4.44
N LEU A 346 -29.75 -5.05 4.31
CA LEU A 346 -29.12 -6.17 3.58
C LEU A 346 -28.89 -5.80 2.12
N PHE A 347 -29.85 -5.17 1.44
CA PHE A 347 -29.67 -4.66 0.09
C PHE A 347 -28.54 -3.62 0.04
N CYS A 348 -28.48 -2.68 0.98
CA CYS A 348 -27.36 -1.73 1.05
C CYS A 348 -25.99 -2.42 1.17
N GLY A 349 -25.90 -3.54 1.91
CA GLY A 349 -24.67 -4.34 2.01
C GLY A 349 -24.35 -5.16 0.75
N LEU A 350 -25.39 -5.69 0.09
CA LEU A 350 -25.24 -6.38 -1.20
C LEU A 350 -24.70 -5.44 -2.27
N GLY A 351 -25.01 -4.14 -2.21
CA GLY A 351 -24.47 -3.15 -3.11
C GLY A 351 -23.02 -2.71 -2.82
N SER A 352 -22.28 -3.37 -1.93
CA SER A 352 -20.90 -2.97 -1.61
C SER A 352 -19.91 -3.26 -2.74
N ALA A 353 -19.47 -2.20 -3.43
CA ALA A 353 -18.44 -2.30 -4.48
C ALA A 353 -17.01 -2.09 -3.96
N ARG A 354 -16.76 -2.12 -2.64
CA ARG A 354 -15.44 -1.77 -2.07
C ARG A 354 -14.29 -2.66 -2.59
N ALA A 355 -14.54 -3.95 -2.78
CA ALA A 355 -13.56 -4.87 -3.36
C ALA A 355 -13.20 -4.47 -4.81
N VAL A 356 -14.20 -4.05 -5.59
CA VAL A 356 -14.00 -3.53 -6.96
C VAL A 356 -13.20 -2.23 -6.92
N ASN A 357 -13.53 -1.31 -6.01
CA ASN A 357 -12.87 -0.01 -5.94
C ASN A 357 -11.38 -0.13 -5.63
N ARG A 358 -11.03 -1.03 -4.72
CA ARG A 358 -9.63 -1.32 -4.37
C ARG A 358 -8.89 -1.96 -5.53
N ARG A 359 -9.53 -2.95 -6.18
CA ARG A 359 -8.96 -3.62 -7.34
C ARG A 359 -8.72 -2.66 -8.50
N TYR A 360 -9.67 -1.77 -8.79
CA TYR A 360 -9.53 -0.74 -9.82
C TYR A 360 -8.28 0.12 -9.61
N ILE A 361 -7.98 0.50 -8.36
CA ILE A 361 -6.76 1.26 -8.03
C ILE A 361 -5.51 0.41 -8.29
N THR A 362 -5.52 -0.87 -7.91
CA THR A 362 -4.40 -1.77 -8.14
C THR A 362 -4.15 -2.06 -9.62
N ASP A 363 -5.20 -2.19 -10.43
CA ASP A 363 -5.08 -2.63 -11.82
C ASP A 363 -4.88 -1.46 -12.80
N CYS A 364 -5.56 -0.32 -12.58
CA CYS A 364 -5.64 0.78 -13.56
C CYS A 364 -4.75 1.98 -13.26
N VAL A 365 -4.26 2.14 -12.01
CA VAL A 365 -3.43 3.29 -11.65
C VAL A 365 -1.95 2.94 -11.86
N PRO A 366 -1.14 3.82 -12.47
CA PRO A 366 0.31 3.61 -12.60
C PRO A 366 1.01 3.46 -11.25
N LEU A 367 2.05 2.62 -11.18
CA LEU A 367 2.76 2.28 -9.93
C LEU A 367 3.19 3.50 -9.10
N HIS A 368 3.70 4.55 -9.74
CA HIS A 368 4.12 5.79 -9.08
C HIS A 368 2.97 6.61 -8.45
N LEU A 369 1.73 6.40 -8.91
CA LEU A 369 0.52 7.05 -8.38
C LEU A 369 -0.32 6.15 -7.48
N ARG A 370 -0.12 4.82 -7.52
CA ARG A 370 -0.91 3.86 -6.73
C ARG A 370 -0.94 4.17 -5.24
N MET A 371 0.20 4.54 -4.66
CA MET A 371 0.27 4.90 -3.24
C MET A 371 -0.62 6.11 -2.93
N LYS A 372 -0.57 7.15 -3.78
CA LYS A 372 -1.41 8.35 -3.63
C LYS A 372 -2.90 8.04 -3.84
N ALA A 373 -3.23 7.20 -4.82
CA ALA A 373 -4.62 6.78 -5.08
C ALA A 373 -5.19 5.91 -3.95
N SER A 374 -4.41 4.98 -3.40
CA SER A 374 -4.79 4.18 -2.23
C SER A 374 -4.97 5.05 -0.98
N ALA A 375 -4.07 6.00 -0.74
CA ALA A 375 -4.23 6.98 0.33
C ALA A 375 -5.50 7.81 0.14
N GLY A 376 -5.76 8.29 -1.08
CA GLY A 376 -6.99 9.00 -1.43
C GLY A 376 -8.26 8.18 -1.18
N PHE A 377 -8.25 6.88 -1.48
CA PHE A 377 -9.37 5.97 -1.15
C PHE A 377 -9.62 5.86 0.36
N VAL A 378 -8.58 5.77 1.17
CA VAL A 378 -8.69 5.74 2.64
C VAL A 378 -9.22 7.06 3.15
N SER A 379 -8.65 8.20 2.70
CA SER A 379 -9.11 9.53 3.10
C SER A 379 -10.55 9.80 2.66
N ALA A 380 -10.95 9.40 1.45
CA ALA A 380 -12.34 9.51 0.99
C ALA A 380 -13.28 8.64 1.83
N SER A 381 -12.85 7.43 2.22
CA SER A 381 -13.64 6.57 3.10
C SER A 381 -13.84 7.20 4.48
N ALA A 382 -12.77 7.74 5.07
CA ALA A 382 -12.82 8.41 6.37
C ALA A 382 -13.66 9.69 6.35
N LEU A 383 -13.52 10.50 5.30
CA LEU A 383 -14.37 11.68 5.11
C LEU A 383 -15.84 11.28 4.98
N GLY A 384 -16.15 10.16 4.33
CA GLY A 384 -17.50 9.62 4.26
C GLY A 384 -18.04 9.21 5.64
N MET A 385 -17.20 8.59 6.49
CA MET A 385 -17.58 8.27 7.88
C MET A 385 -17.92 9.52 8.68
N ALA A 386 -17.18 10.61 8.49
CA ALA A 386 -17.43 11.90 9.16
C ALA A 386 -18.69 12.60 8.62
N CYS A 387 -18.83 12.63 7.28
CA CYS A 387 -19.94 13.29 6.61
C CYS A 387 -21.29 12.64 6.89
N GLY A 388 -21.35 11.31 7.10
CA GLY A 388 -22.61 10.62 7.42
C GLY A 388 -23.36 11.25 8.60
N PRO A 389 -22.82 11.16 9.82
CA PRO A 389 -23.43 11.79 11.00
C PRO A 389 -23.62 13.30 10.86
N ALA A 390 -22.69 14.01 10.20
CA ALA A 390 -22.82 15.46 9.96
C ALA A 390 -24.07 15.80 9.13
N VAL A 391 -24.33 15.03 8.06
CA VAL A 391 -25.54 15.18 7.25
C VAL A 391 -26.76 14.78 8.07
N ALA A 392 -26.72 13.66 8.80
CA ALA A 392 -27.82 13.22 9.66
C ALA A 392 -28.26 14.29 10.68
N CYS A 393 -27.31 15.06 11.23
CA CYS A 393 -27.59 16.18 12.12
C CYS A 393 -28.46 17.27 11.47
N LEU A 394 -28.30 17.51 10.17
CA LEU A 394 -29.08 18.51 9.42
C LEU A 394 -30.48 17.99 9.04
N LEU A 395 -30.71 16.68 9.13
CA LEU A 395 -31.93 16.01 8.66
C LEU A 395 -32.96 15.81 9.78
N GLN A 396 -33.23 16.83 10.58
CA GLN A 396 -34.16 16.77 11.72
C GLN A 396 -35.58 17.27 11.39
N THR A 397 -35.94 17.37 10.10
CA THR A 397 -37.27 17.85 9.70
C THR A 397 -38.33 16.75 9.87
N ASN A 398 -39.56 17.14 10.19
CA ASN A 398 -40.70 16.23 10.31
C ASN A 398 -41.88 16.77 9.50
N PHE A 399 -42.20 16.10 8.39
CA PHE A 399 -43.37 16.41 7.57
C PHE A 399 -43.88 15.14 6.87
N LYS A 400 -45.14 15.16 6.42
CA LYS A 400 -45.73 14.08 5.62
C LYS A 400 -46.06 14.58 4.23
N PHE A 401 -45.68 13.83 3.21
CA PHE A 401 -45.98 14.15 1.81
C PHE A 401 -46.45 12.88 1.09
N LEU A 402 -47.62 12.92 0.44
CA LEU A 402 -48.20 11.77 -0.30
C LEU A 402 -48.24 10.45 0.50
N ASN A 403 -48.70 10.47 1.75
CA ASN A 403 -48.72 9.32 2.68
C ASN A 403 -47.35 8.71 3.03
N ILE A 404 -46.24 9.34 2.62
CA ILE A 404 -44.88 8.98 3.01
C ILE A 404 -44.44 9.92 4.12
N THR A 405 -43.89 9.35 5.19
CA THR A 405 -43.36 10.13 6.32
C THR A 405 -41.91 10.52 6.05
N PHE A 406 -41.60 11.82 6.21
CA PHE A 406 -40.25 12.36 6.18
C PHE A 406 -39.92 12.88 7.57
N ASN A 407 -39.19 12.06 8.32
CA ASN A 407 -38.72 12.35 9.66
C ASN A 407 -37.20 12.10 9.75
N GLN A 408 -36.64 12.32 10.94
CA GLN A 408 -35.22 12.14 11.19
C GLN A 408 -34.70 10.72 10.93
N ASP A 409 -35.56 9.70 11.05
CA ASP A 409 -35.21 8.29 10.82
C ASP A 409 -35.20 7.92 9.33
N THR A 410 -36.12 8.49 8.55
CA THR A 410 -36.39 8.14 7.14
C THR A 410 -35.65 9.04 6.14
N LEU A 411 -35.40 10.30 6.48
CA LEU A 411 -34.68 11.27 5.64
C LEU A 411 -33.29 10.80 5.19
N PRO A 412 -32.47 10.16 6.07
CA PRO A 412 -31.21 9.55 5.64
C PRO A 412 -31.37 8.61 4.44
N GLY A 413 -32.40 7.76 4.43
CA GLY A 413 -32.68 6.83 3.34
C GLY A 413 -33.06 7.55 2.05
N TRP A 414 -33.96 8.54 2.10
CA TRP A 414 -34.37 9.29 0.91
C TRP A 414 -33.23 10.07 0.26
N ILE A 415 -32.41 10.74 1.07
CA ILE A 415 -31.27 11.52 0.57
C ILE A 415 -30.21 10.62 -0.02
N MET A 416 -29.91 9.49 0.63
CA MET A 416 -28.95 8.54 0.07
C MET A 416 -29.48 7.88 -1.21
N ALA A 417 -30.78 7.58 -1.30
CA ALA A 417 -31.38 7.08 -2.54
C ALA A 417 -31.20 8.07 -3.70
N LEU A 418 -31.44 9.37 -3.46
CA LEU A 418 -31.20 10.42 -4.44
C LEU A 418 -29.71 10.55 -4.81
N ALA A 419 -28.81 10.49 -3.82
CA ALA A 419 -27.37 10.57 -4.05
C ALA A 419 -26.87 9.40 -4.91
N TRP A 420 -27.35 8.17 -4.66
CA TRP A 420 -27.03 7.00 -5.46
C TRP A 420 -27.63 7.06 -6.87
N PHE A 421 -28.81 7.68 -7.03
CA PHE A 421 -29.38 7.95 -8.35
C PHE A 421 -28.51 8.91 -9.17
N ILE A 422 -28.08 10.03 -8.56
CA ILE A 422 -27.18 10.99 -9.21
C ILE A 422 -25.85 10.33 -9.55
N TYR A 423 -25.29 9.55 -8.63
CA TYR A 423 -24.06 8.80 -8.87
C TYR A 423 -24.21 7.81 -10.03
N LEU A 424 -25.33 7.08 -10.11
CA LEU A 424 -25.64 6.17 -11.20
C LEU A 424 -25.65 6.88 -12.56
N LEU A 425 -26.26 8.07 -12.65
CA LEU A 425 -26.26 8.87 -13.87
C LEU A 425 -24.85 9.32 -14.26
N CYS A 426 -24.08 9.85 -13.30
CA CYS A 426 -22.70 10.27 -13.53
C CYS A 426 -21.79 9.11 -13.96
N LEU A 427 -21.99 7.93 -13.35
CA LEU A 427 -21.26 6.72 -13.71
C LEU A 427 -21.59 6.29 -15.14
N TRP A 428 -22.87 6.31 -15.52
CA TRP A 428 -23.30 5.94 -16.86
C TRP A 428 -22.74 6.86 -17.95
N THR A 429 -22.67 8.17 -17.70
CA THR A 429 -22.23 9.14 -18.71
C THR A 429 -20.72 9.27 -18.82
N THR A 430 -20.00 9.13 -17.71
CA THR A 430 -18.62 9.62 -17.59
C THR A 430 -17.60 8.50 -17.34
N PHE A 431 -18.04 7.34 -16.85
CA PHE A 431 -17.11 6.23 -16.59
C PHE A 431 -16.66 5.58 -17.90
N ARG A 432 -15.34 5.52 -18.10
CA ARG A 432 -14.73 4.84 -19.24
C ARG A 432 -14.07 3.55 -18.78
N GLU A 433 -14.51 2.44 -19.35
CA GLU A 433 -13.95 1.11 -19.08
C GLU A 433 -12.52 1.03 -19.66
N PRO A 434 -11.51 0.62 -18.87
CA PRO A 434 -10.13 0.47 -19.34
C PRO A 434 -10.01 -0.70 -20.35
N PRO A 435 -9.18 -0.57 -21.40
CA PRO A 435 -8.93 -1.67 -22.33
C PRO A 435 -8.20 -2.82 -21.62
N MET A 436 -8.86 -3.97 -21.51
CA MET A 436 -8.26 -5.20 -21.00
C MET A 436 -7.44 -5.88 -22.10
N GLU A 437 -6.26 -6.37 -21.74
CA GLU A 437 -5.58 -7.40 -22.56
C GLU A 437 -6.48 -8.63 -22.52
N GLU A 438 -7.12 -8.95 -23.65
CA GLU A 438 -7.64 -10.29 -23.88
C GLU A 438 -6.45 -11.24 -23.69
N ILE A 439 -6.60 -12.22 -22.78
CA ILE A 439 -5.67 -13.34 -22.72
C ILE A 439 -5.76 -14.00 -24.10
N GLU A 440 -4.75 -13.78 -24.93
CA GLU A 440 -4.59 -14.38 -26.26
C GLU A 440 -4.49 -15.90 -26.11
N ASP A 441 -5.62 -16.59 -26.04
CA ASP A 441 -5.73 -18.02 -26.36
C ASP A 441 -5.72 -18.25 -27.90
N ALA A 442 -5.40 -17.24 -28.70
CA ALA A 442 -5.57 -17.26 -30.16
C ALA A 442 -4.28 -17.29 -31.02
N LEU A 443 -3.08 -17.25 -30.44
CA LEU A 443 -1.83 -17.27 -31.22
C LEU A 443 -0.85 -18.38 -30.81
N LEU A 444 -1.30 -19.62 -30.90
CA LEU A 444 -0.38 -20.68 -31.31
C LEU A 444 -0.33 -20.68 -32.85
N PRO A 445 0.82 -20.40 -33.49
CA PRO A 445 0.94 -20.60 -34.92
C PRO A 445 0.74 -22.09 -35.20
N LYS A 446 -0.37 -22.42 -35.85
CA LYS A 446 -0.59 -23.74 -36.46
C LYS A 446 0.57 -24.00 -37.42
N PHE A 447 1.55 -24.76 -36.97
CA PHE A 447 2.52 -25.36 -37.88
C PHE A 447 1.73 -26.27 -38.81
N ASN A 448 1.64 -25.86 -40.06
CA ASN A 448 1.12 -26.65 -41.17
C ASN A 448 1.96 -27.94 -41.28
N SER A 449 1.46 -29.04 -40.74
CA SER A 449 1.90 -30.37 -41.16
C SER A 449 1.21 -30.69 -42.48
N VAL A 450 2.05 -30.83 -43.49
CA VAL A 450 1.71 -31.19 -44.86
C VAL A 450 0.83 -32.44 -44.89
N SER A 451 -0.26 -32.33 -45.64
CA SER A 451 -1.13 -33.43 -46.06
C SER A 451 -0.31 -34.57 -46.65
N GLY A 452 -0.33 -35.71 -45.98
CA GLY A 452 0.18 -36.99 -46.47
C GLY A 452 -0.77 -38.10 -46.03
N LYS A 453 -1.79 -38.36 -46.86
CA LYS A 453 -2.60 -39.59 -46.80
C LYS A 453 -1.68 -40.80 -46.90
N ILE A 454 -1.63 -41.66 -45.87
CA ILE A 454 -1.52 -43.12 -46.05
C ILE A 454 -2.39 -43.80 -44.98
N GLU A 455 -3.13 -44.78 -45.47
CA GLU A 455 -4.15 -45.62 -44.86
C GLU A 455 -3.68 -46.56 -43.74
N ASN A 456 -4.66 -46.89 -42.87
CA ASN A 456 -4.95 -48.17 -42.23
C ASN A 456 -3.98 -48.80 -41.22
N GLY A 457 -4.54 -49.11 -40.04
CA GLY A 457 -4.24 -50.37 -39.35
C GLY A 457 -4.25 -50.30 -37.82
N LEU A 458 -5.33 -50.83 -37.21
CA LEU A 458 -5.43 -51.42 -35.85
C LEU A 458 -4.96 -50.53 -34.66
N VAL A 459 -5.76 -50.27 -33.62
CA VAL A 459 -6.18 -51.26 -32.62
C VAL A 459 -7.43 -50.77 -31.88
N GLN A 460 -8.24 -51.75 -31.54
CA GLN A 460 -9.56 -51.77 -30.95
C GLN A 460 -9.55 -51.56 -29.42
N LYS A 461 -10.65 -50.97 -28.89
CA LYS A 461 -11.32 -51.14 -27.56
C LYS A 461 -10.43 -51.54 -26.36
N GLY A 462 -10.37 -50.81 -25.24
CA GLY A 462 -11.48 -50.39 -24.37
C GLY A 462 -11.37 -51.12 -23.00
N ILE A 463 -11.92 -50.48 -21.94
CA ILE A 463 -12.37 -51.08 -20.66
C ILE A 463 -11.43 -51.00 -19.42
N THR A 464 -11.86 -50.15 -18.47
CA THR A 464 -11.86 -50.15 -16.97
C THR A 464 -10.68 -50.66 -16.13
N GLU A 465 -10.14 -49.74 -15.31
CA GLU A 465 -10.06 -49.74 -13.82
C GLU A 465 -9.33 -50.91 -13.05
N PRO A 466 -9.08 -50.78 -11.72
CA PRO A 466 -7.77 -50.58 -11.08
C PRO A 466 -7.24 -51.82 -10.32
N LEU A 467 -5.99 -51.83 -9.84
CA LEU A 467 -5.53 -52.82 -8.85
C LEU A 467 -4.38 -52.29 -7.96
N LEU A 468 -4.63 -52.34 -6.65
CA LEU A 468 -3.70 -52.19 -5.52
C LEU A 468 -3.22 -53.57 -5.02
N LEU A 469 -2.19 -53.54 -4.16
CA LEU A 469 -1.62 -54.56 -3.24
C LEU A 469 -0.23 -55.06 -3.69
N SER A 470 0.78 -55.33 -2.87
CA SER A 470 1.19 -55.10 -1.45
C SER A 470 2.43 -55.99 -1.27
N ALA A 471 3.48 -55.55 -0.55
CA ALA A 471 4.43 -56.46 0.12
C ALA A 471 5.24 -55.73 1.21
N GLU A 472 5.04 -56.21 2.45
CA GLU A 472 5.74 -56.01 3.74
C GLU A 472 7.23 -56.46 3.70
N GLU A 473 8.18 -56.25 4.63
CA GLU A 473 8.26 -55.82 6.05
C GLU A 473 9.78 -55.70 6.43
N MET A 474 10.17 -54.84 7.39
CA MET A 474 11.05 -55.15 8.55
C MET A 474 11.38 -53.90 9.41
N LYS A 475 11.39 -54.10 10.73
CA LYS A 475 11.42 -53.13 11.85
C LYS A 475 12.84 -52.69 12.28
N GLN A 476 13.01 -51.47 12.83
CA GLN A 476 13.33 -51.18 14.26
C GLN A 476 13.71 -49.71 14.53
N ASP A 477 13.02 -49.15 15.54
CA ASP A 477 13.22 -48.05 16.50
C ASP A 477 14.37 -47.02 16.48
N GLU A 478 14.01 -45.85 17.04
CA GLU A 478 14.76 -44.77 17.72
C GLU A 478 15.20 -43.50 16.94
N ASP A 479 14.44 -42.43 17.23
CA ASP A 479 14.82 -41.04 17.55
C ASP A 479 15.38 -40.02 16.51
N GLU A 480 14.76 -38.84 16.63
CA GLU A 480 15.20 -37.47 16.34
C GLU A 480 15.22 -36.93 14.89
N ASP A 481 14.43 -35.86 14.74
CA ASP A 481 14.60 -34.69 13.88
C ASP A 481 14.89 -34.88 12.38
N GLN A 482 13.85 -34.77 11.56
CA GLN A 482 14.00 -34.39 10.16
C GLN A 482 12.99 -33.31 9.75
N ASP A 483 13.51 -32.08 9.73
CA ASP A 483 13.19 -31.08 8.71
C ASP A 483 13.18 -31.76 7.33
N CYS A 484 12.03 -31.79 6.66
CA CYS A 484 11.95 -32.21 5.26
C CYS A 484 11.54 -31.03 4.37
N ASP A 485 12.52 -30.63 3.57
CA ASP A 485 12.45 -29.90 2.31
C ASP A 485 11.19 -30.22 1.48
N ASN A 486 10.45 -29.17 1.12
CA ASN A 486 9.64 -29.18 -0.10
C ASN A 486 10.46 -28.49 -1.19
N SER A 487 11.19 -29.28 -1.97
CA SER A 487 11.81 -28.84 -3.21
C SER A 487 10.97 -29.27 -4.42
N GLU A 488 10.91 -28.36 -5.39
CA GLU A 488 10.41 -28.56 -6.77
C GLU A 488 8.90 -28.48 -7.04
N GLU A 489 8.29 -27.31 -6.79
CA GLU A 489 7.13 -26.88 -7.61
C GLU A 489 7.63 -26.40 -8.98
N SER A 490 7.18 -27.08 -10.03
CA SER A 490 7.47 -26.77 -11.44
C SER A 490 7.10 -25.32 -11.81
N ALA A 491 7.90 -24.69 -12.67
CA ALA A 491 7.78 -23.28 -13.04
C ALA A 491 6.42 -22.89 -13.68
N GLU A 492 5.59 -23.85 -14.07
CA GLU A 492 4.24 -23.62 -14.64
C GLU A 492 3.13 -23.42 -13.59
N GLU A 493 3.34 -23.82 -12.33
CA GLU A 493 2.35 -23.57 -11.24
C GLU A 493 2.43 -22.16 -10.64
N ILE A 494 3.52 -21.44 -10.91
CA ILE A 494 3.82 -20.13 -10.31
C ILE A 494 2.85 -19.03 -10.83
N GLN A 495 2.26 -19.19 -12.03
CA GLN A 495 1.48 -18.13 -12.71
C GLN A 495 -0.04 -18.24 -12.60
N LYS A 496 -0.62 -19.31 -12.03
CA LYS A 496 -2.07 -19.48 -11.97
C LYS A 496 -2.71 -18.64 -10.85
N PRO A 497 -3.84 -17.93 -11.12
CA PRO A 497 -4.57 -17.19 -10.10
C PRO A 497 -5.13 -18.13 -9.04
N VAL A 498 -5.17 -17.67 -7.78
CA VAL A 498 -5.62 -18.49 -6.66
C VAL A 498 -7.12 -18.78 -6.79
N THR A 499 -7.48 -20.07 -6.75
CA THR A 499 -8.85 -20.57 -6.99
C THR A 499 -9.66 -20.79 -5.71
N SER A 500 -9.05 -20.72 -4.52
CA SER A 500 -9.72 -21.00 -3.24
C SER A 500 -9.12 -20.23 -2.05
N ILE A 501 -9.95 -19.89 -1.06
CA ILE A 501 -9.58 -19.23 0.20
C ILE A 501 -8.50 -20.03 0.96
N VAL A 502 -8.59 -21.36 0.96
CA VAL A 502 -7.64 -22.21 1.70
C VAL A 502 -6.25 -22.14 1.08
N SER A 503 -6.18 -22.13 -0.26
CA SER A 503 -4.92 -21.93 -0.98
C SER A 503 -4.38 -20.51 -0.74
N ALA A 504 -5.26 -19.50 -0.78
CA ALA A 504 -4.89 -18.11 -0.48
C ALA A 504 -4.28 -17.98 0.92
N TYR A 505 -4.91 -18.58 1.95
CA TYR A 505 -4.44 -18.52 3.33
C TYR A 505 -3.12 -19.28 3.57
N LYS A 506 -2.90 -20.39 2.86
CA LYS A 506 -1.61 -21.13 2.89
C LYS A 506 -0.47 -20.32 2.27
N LEU A 507 -0.76 -19.49 1.27
CA LEU A 507 0.19 -18.59 0.63
C LEU A 507 0.55 -17.35 1.48
N LEU A 508 -0.23 -17.03 2.52
CA LEU A 508 0.05 -15.88 3.39
C LEU A 508 1.21 -16.20 4.34
N THR A 509 2.25 -15.36 4.31
CA THR A 509 3.32 -15.41 5.31
C THR A 509 2.76 -15.13 6.72
N PRO A 510 3.42 -15.61 7.78
CA PRO A 510 3.01 -15.31 9.15
C PRO A 510 2.83 -13.81 9.43
N SER A 511 3.70 -12.98 8.85
CA SER A 511 3.61 -11.51 8.95
C SER A 511 2.30 -10.96 8.35
N VAL A 512 1.87 -11.43 7.18
CA VAL A 512 0.61 -10.97 6.56
C VAL A 512 -0.60 -11.43 7.36
N LYS A 513 -0.56 -12.63 7.96
CA LYS A 513 -1.63 -13.11 8.84
C LYS A 513 -1.79 -12.22 10.07
N VAL A 514 -0.67 -11.80 10.69
CA VAL A 514 -0.70 -10.85 11.80
C VAL A 514 -1.24 -9.50 11.32
N GLN A 515 -0.78 -8.95 10.20
CA GLN A 515 -1.31 -7.68 9.67
C GLN A 515 -2.82 -7.71 9.39
N LEU A 516 -3.35 -8.82 8.85
CA LEU A 516 -4.80 -9.00 8.68
C LEU A 516 -5.52 -9.08 10.03
N PHE A 517 -4.90 -9.69 11.04
CA PHE A 517 -5.44 -9.74 12.40
C PHE A 517 -5.43 -8.36 13.08
N ILE A 518 -4.38 -7.56 12.91
CA ILE A 518 -4.33 -6.15 13.34
C ILE A 518 -5.45 -5.36 12.67
N TYR A 519 -5.67 -5.58 11.37
CA TYR A 519 -6.75 -4.94 10.62
C TYR A 519 -8.14 -5.34 11.14
N PHE A 520 -8.31 -6.60 11.51
CA PHE A 520 -9.52 -7.07 12.17
C PHE A 520 -9.71 -6.38 13.52
N MET A 521 -8.68 -6.36 14.36
CA MET A 521 -8.70 -5.75 15.69
C MET A 521 -9.09 -4.26 15.65
N LEU A 522 -8.43 -3.48 14.79
CA LEU A 522 -8.70 -2.05 14.69
C LEU A 522 -10.13 -1.78 14.19
N LYS A 523 -10.63 -2.58 13.23
CA LYS A 523 -11.99 -2.41 12.70
C LYS A 523 -13.04 -2.82 13.72
N TYR A 524 -12.77 -3.87 14.50
CA TYR A 524 -13.63 -4.28 15.60
C TYR A 524 -13.75 -3.16 16.64
N ALA A 525 -12.62 -2.62 17.10
CA ALA A 525 -12.60 -1.56 18.12
C ALA A 525 -13.28 -0.27 17.64
N MET A 526 -13.02 0.16 16.40
CA MET A 526 -13.69 1.32 15.81
C MET A 526 -15.20 1.10 15.67
N GLU A 527 -15.64 -0.08 15.23
CA GLU A 527 -17.07 -0.35 15.02
C GLU A 527 -17.82 -0.37 16.36
N ILE A 528 -17.27 -1.00 17.41
CA ILE A 528 -17.85 -0.91 18.76
C ILE A 528 -18.02 0.55 19.19
N LEU A 529 -16.96 1.36 19.05
CA LEU A 529 -16.99 2.76 19.45
C LEU A 529 -18.07 3.56 18.70
N LEU A 530 -18.19 3.37 17.38
CA LEU A 530 -19.11 4.13 16.54
C LEU A 530 -20.55 3.65 16.68
N ALA A 531 -20.80 2.34 16.58
CA ALA A 531 -22.14 1.76 16.59
C ALA A 531 -22.80 1.81 17.98
N GLU A 532 -22.02 1.70 19.06
CA GLU A 532 -22.54 1.78 20.43
C GLU A 532 -22.73 3.24 20.90
N SER A 533 -22.17 4.22 20.18
CA SER A 533 -22.13 5.62 20.62
C SER A 533 -23.51 6.22 20.89
N SER A 534 -24.51 5.95 20.05
CA SER A 534 -25.86 6.48 20.25
C SER A 534 -26.49 5.89 21.52
N VAL A 535 -26.40 4.58 21.68
CA VAL A 535 -26.97 3.85 22.83
C VAL A 535 -26.33 4.26 24.16
N VAL A 536 -25.00 4.34 24.21
CA VAL A 536 -24.24 4.67 25.45
C VAL A 536 -24.47 6.13 25.85
N THR A 537 -24.40 7.06 24.90
CA THR A 537 -24.51 8.48 25.22
C THR A 537 -25.95 8.88 25.57
N THR A 538 -26.95 8.27 24.94
CA THR A 538 -28.36 8.42 25.34
C THR A 538 -28.61 7.87 26.75
N TYR A 539 -28.04 6.70 27.10
CA TYR A 539 -28.25 6.07 28.40
C TYR A 539 -27.50 6.77 29.56
N TYR A 540 -26.20 7.05 29.41
CA TYR A 540 -25.38 7.61 30.51
C TYR A 540 -25.43 9.13 30.60
N PHE A 541 -25.62 9.83 29.48
CA PHE A 541 -25.51 11.29 29.42
C PHE A 541 -26.77 11.99 28.93
N ILE A 542 -27.82 11.24 28.55
CA ILE A 542 -29.10 11.77 28.06
C ILE A 542 -28.87 12.71 26.87
N TRP A 543 -27.97 12.30 25.98
CA TRP A 543 -27.71 13.06 24.75
C TRP A 543 -28.90 12.94 23.79
N SER A 544 -29.22 14.05 23.12
CA SER A 544 -30.12 14.01 21.97
C SER A 544 -29.40 13.45 20.76
N THR A 545 -30.13 12.92 19.80
CA THR A 545 -29.58 12.42 18.53
C THR A 545 -28.72 13.46 17.80
N SER A 546 -29.05 14.75 17.95
CA SER A 546 -28.25 15.86 17.43
C SER A 546 -26.86 15.93 18.05
N ASN A 547 -26.77 15.76 19.38
CA ASN A 547 -25.49 15.80 20.09
C ASN A 547 -24.62 14.60 19.73
N VAL A 548 -25.23 13.41 19.58
CA VAL A 548 -24.55 12.20 19.08
C VAL A 548 -24.00 12.43 17.67
N ALA A 549 -24.82 12.98 16.77
CA ALA A 549 -24.43 13.26 15.40
C ALA A 549 -23.27 14.28 15.31
N VAL A 550 -23.31 15.35 16.11
CA VAL A 550 -22.21 16.33 16.21
C VAL A 550 -20.94 15.70 16.76
N PHE A 551 -21.05 14.88 17.81
CA PHE A 551 -19.90 14.17 18.38
C PHE A 551 -19.21 13.28 17.36
N LEU A 552 -19.98 12.44 16.64
CA LEU A 552 -19.45 11.55 15.61
C LEU A 552 -18.87 12.31 14.41
N ALA A 553 -19.50 13.42 14.00
CA ALA A 553 -18.97 14.27 12.95
C ALA A 553 -17.62 14.89 13.33
N CYS A 554 -17.52 15.44 14.56
CA CYS A 554 -16.28 15.97 15.10
C CYS A 554 -15.20 14.89 15.19
N LEU A 555 -15.55 13.70 15.69
CA LEU A 555 -14.65 12.55 15.78
C LEU A 555 -14.11 12.17 14.39
N GLY A 556 -14.98 12.03 13.39
CA GLY A 556 -14.57 11.71 12.02
C GLY A 556 -13.76 12.81 11.32
N LEU A 557 -14.00 14.09 11.62
CA LEU A 557 -13.21 15.19 11.05
C LEU A 557 -11.75 15.19 11.55
N THR A 558 -11.46 14.58 12.71
CA THR A 558 -10.09 14.46 13.22
C THR A 558 -9.18 13.62 12.32
N VAL A 559 -9.73 12.79 11.44
CA VAL A 559 -8.94 11.94 10.52
C VAL A 559 -8.10 12.76 9.54
N LEU A 560 -8.61 13.90 9.08
CA LEU A 560 -7.90 14.74 8.10
C LEU A 560 -6.58 15.31 8.66
N PRO A 561 -6.56 16.06 9.78
CA PRO A 561 -5.32 16.59 10.33
C PRO A 561 -4.36 15.48 10.78
N VAL A 562 -4.89 14.36 11.31
CA VAL A 562 -4.08 13.22 11.75
C VAL A 562 -3.35 12.58 10.57
N ASN A 563 -4.04 12.33 9.45
CA ASN A 563 -3.41 11.75 8.26
C ASN A 563 -2.31 12.66 7.68
N ILE A 564 -2.52 13.97 7.70
CA ILE A 564 -1.49 14.95 7.28
C ILE A 564 -0.28 14.87 8.22
N LEU A 565 -0.51 14.85 9.54
CA LEU A 565 0.56 14.80 10.54
C LEU A 565 1.38 13.51 10.42
N VAL A 566 0.71 12.36 10.27
CA VAL A 566 1.38 11.06 10.13
C VAL A 566 2.18 10.99 8.83
N GLY A 567 1.58 11.42 7.71
CA GLY A 567 2.22 11.38 6.39
C GLY A 567 3.39 12.35 6.23
N SER A 568 3.35 13.52 6.88
CA SER A 568 4.40 14.55 6.76
C SER A 568 5.49 14.43 7.84
N TYR A 569 5.12 14.07 9.06
CA TYR A 569 6.01 14.14 10.22
C TYR A 569 6.46 12.76 10.70
N LEU A 570 5.52 11.86 11.04
CA LEU A 570 5.89 10.56 11.60
C LEU A 570 6.60 9.65 10.60
N SER A 571 6.16 9.63 9.34
CA SER A 571 6.77 8.77 8.31
C SER A 571 8.21 9.13 7.97
N ASN A 572 8.66 10.35 8.29
CA ASN A 572 10.02 10.81 8.04
C ASN A 572 10.97 10.56 9.23
N ILE A 573 10.43 10.42 10.44
CA ILE A 573 11.21 10.32 11.69
C ILE A 573 11.26 8.87 12.18
N PHE A 574 10.17 8.11 12.06
CA PHE A 574 10.03 6.78 12.64
C PHE A 574 9.83 5.70 11.57
N GLU A 575 10.31 4.50 11.87
CA GLU A 575 10.05 3.33 11.02
C GLU A 575 8.58 2.91 11.14
N GLU A 576 7.96 2.49 10.03
CA GLU A 576 6.53 2.13 9.97
C GLU A 576 6.12 1.08 11.03
N ARG A 577 6.99 0.12 11.35
CA ARG A 577 6.75 -0.89 12.40
C ARG A 577 6.68 -0.32 13.82
N GLN A 578 7.43 0.75 14.10
CA GLN A 578 7.40 1.43 15.40
C GLN A 578 6.09 2.21 15.56
N VAL A 579 5.67 2.90 14.48
CA VAL A 579 4.40 3.63 14.46
C VAL A 579 3.22 2.66 14.59
N LEU A 580 3.29 1.49 13.96
CA LEU A 580 2.29 0.44 14.08
C LEU A 580 2.14 -0.02 15.53
N LEU A 581 3.23 -0.44 16.19
CA LEU A 581 3.18 -0.92 17.58
C LEU A 581 2.72 0.18 18.56
N ALA A 582 3.23 1.42 18.38
CA ALA A 582 2.81 2.55 19.21
C ALA A 582 1.31 2.85 19.07
N SER A 583 0.77 2.74 17.85
CA SER A 583 -0.66 2.97 17.60
C SER A 583 -1.51 1.86 18.21
N GLU A 584 -1.08 0.60 18.16
CA GLU A 584 -1.78 -0.50 18.86
C GLU A 584 -1.84 -0.27 20.38
N ILE A 585 -0.73 0.16 21.00
CA ILE A 585 -0.69 0.47 22.43
C ILE A 585 -1.64 1.63 22.76
N LEU A 586 -1.69 2.66 21.91
CA LEU A 586 -2.61 3.79 22.09
C LEU A 586 -4.08 3.36 21.94
N VAL A 587 -4.41 2.47 21.00
CA VAL A 587 -5.76 1.88 20.89
C VAL A 587 -6.11 1.13 22.17
N CYS A 588 -5.19 0.30 22.68
CA CYS A 588 -5.37 -0.44 23.93
C CYS A 588 -5.61 0.52 25.11
N LEU A 589 -4.81 1.57 25.23
CA LEU A 589 -4.95 2.60 26.26
C LEU A 589 -6.32 3.29 26.16
N GLY A 590 -6.76 3.64 24.95
CA GLY A 590 -8.08 4.23 24.70
C GLY A 590 -9.22 3.32 25.16
N ILE A 591 -9.15 2.02 24.83
CA ILE A 591 -10.12 1.01 25.28
C ILE A 591 -10.14 0.90 26.81
N VAL A 592 -8.98 0.83 27.45
CA VAL A 592 -8.87 0.76 28.93
C VAL A 592 -9.48 1.99 29.60
N LEU A 593 -9.22 3.18 29.09
CA LEU A 593 -9.78 4.44 29.62
C LEU A 593 -11.31 4.54 29.45
N SER A 594 -11.87 3.80 28.48
CA SER A 594 -13.30 3.83 28.17
C SER A 594 -14.15 3.06 29.19
N PHE A 595 -13.58 2.08 29.91
CA PHE A 595 -14.30 1.29 30.91
C PHE A 595 -14.94 2.16 32.00
N HIS A 596 -16.18 1.81 32.35
CA HIS A 596 -16.86 2.38 33.50
C HIS A 596 -16.36 1.73 34.79
N VAL A 597 -15.19 2.18 35.25
CA VAL A 597 -14.58 1.81 36.55
C VAL A 597 -14.64 2.99 37.54
N VAL A 598 -14.52 4.22 37.05
CA VAL A 598 -14.61 5.44 37.86
C VAL A 598 -16.07 5.88 37.94
N ILE A 599 -16.60 6.00 39.16
CA ILE A 599 -17.98 6.43 39.42
C ILE A 599 -17.94 7.88 39.96
N PRO A 600 -18.69 8.83 39.36
CA PRO A 600 -19.61 8.67 38.22
C PRO A 600 -18.89 8.64 36.86
N TYR A 601 -19.45 7.90 35.89
CA TYR A 601 -19.00 7.95 34.50
C TYR A 601 -19.16 9.37 33.95
N SER A 602 -18.08 9.94 33.41
CA SER A 602 -18.07 11.35 33.01
C SER A 602 -17.99 11.51 31.50
N VAL A 603 -18.63 12.55 30.97
CA VAL A 603 -18.54 12.92 29.55
C VAL A 603 -17.07 13.10 29.09
N PRO A 604 -16.19 13.79 29.85
CA PRO A 604 -14.78 13.92 29.46
C PRO A 604 -14.06 12.57 29.35
N GLN A 605 -14.35 11.62 30.24
CA GLN A 605 -13.77 10.28 30.16
C GLN A 605 -14.18 9.58 28.85
N TYR A 606 -15.47 9.60 28.51
CA TYR A 606 -15.97 8.99 27.28
C TYR A 606 -15.39 9.67 26.03
N VAL A 607 -15.43 11.00 25.96
CA VAL A 607 -14.96 11.77 24.79
C VAL A 607 -13.45 11.61 24.60
N CYS A 608 -12.64 11.70 25.67
CA CYS A 608 -11.18 11.54 25.56
C CYS A 608 -10.78 10.11 25.19
N SER A 609 -11.42 9.10 25.80
CA SER A 609 -11.15 7.69 25.45
C SER A 609 -11.55 7.36 24.02
N ALA A 610 -12.70 7.86 23.56
CA ALA A 610 -13.17 7.75 22.19
C ALA A 610 -12.20 8.40 21.19
N LEU A 611 -11.75 9.63 21.48
CA LEU A 611 -10.80 10.36 20.65
C LEU A 611 -9.47 9.60 20.52
N ILE A 612 -8.91 9.14 21.63
CA ILE A 612 -7.65 8.38 21.64
C ILE A 612 -7.80 7.09 20.84
N THR A 613 -8.87 6.32 21.08
CA THR A 613 -9.13 5.05 20.41
C THR A 613 -9.29 5.24 18.90
N PHE A 614 -10.12 6.20 18.51
CA PHE A 614 -10.44 6.46 17.10
C PHE A 614 -9.23 6.98 16.32
N VAL A 615 -8.53 8.00 16.86
CA VAL A 615 -7.35 8.57 16.21
C VAL A 615 -6.25 7.52 16.09
N ALA A 616 -5.96 6.76 17.15
CA ALA A 616 -4.95 5.72 17.10
C ALA A 616 -5.31 4.60 16.11
N ALA A 617 -6.58 4.20 16.02
CA ALA A 617 -7.05 3.19 15.08
C ALA A 617 -6.93 3.65 13.61
N GLU A 618 -7.18 4.94 13.33
CA GLU A 618 -7.01 5.53 11.99
C GLU A 618 -5.54 5.60 11.57
N VAL A 619 -4.64 5.99 12.48
CA VAL A 619 -3.19 5.93 12.23
C VAL A 619 -2.76 4.48 11.97
N LEU A 620 -3.24 3.56 12.80
CA LEU A 620 -2.95 2.13 12.67
C LEU A 620 -3.44 1.56 11.34
N GLU A 621 -4.64 1.95 10.87
CA GLU A 621 -5.15 1.55 9.56
C GLU A 621 -4.24 2.03 8.42
N GLY A 622 -3.84 3.30 8.44
CA GLY A 622 -2.96 3.87 7.41
C GLY A 622 -1.61 3.14 7.32
N VAL A 623 -0.98 2.89 8.47
CA VAL A 623 0.31 2.20 8.54
C VAL A 623 0.20 0.73 8.19
N ASN A 624 -0.83 0.03 8.70
CA ASN A 624 -1.05 -1.39 8.44
C ASN A 624 -1.35 -1.65 6.95
N LEU A 625 -2.15 -0.80 6.29
CA LEU A 625 -2.42 -0.93 4.85
C LEU A 625 -1.17 -0.69 3.99
N ASN A 626 -0.33 0.27 4.37
CA ASN A 626 0.93 0.53 3.67
C ASN A 626 1.88 -0.69 3.81
N LEU A 627 2.03 -1.24 5.01
CA LEU A 627 2.82 -2.46 5.23
C LEU A 627 2.23 -3.67 4.49
N LEU A 628 0.92 -3.88 4.58
CA LEU A 628 0.23 -4.96 3.87
C LEU A 628 0.49 -4.87 2.36
N SER A 629 0.42 -3.68 1.77
CA SER A 629 0.69 -3.49 0.34
C SER A 629 2.11 -3.84 -0.10
N ARG A 630 3.08 -3.84 0.84
CA ARG A 630 4.48 -4.19 0.58
C ARG A 630 4.77 -5.68 0.78
N VAL A 631 4.09 -6.31 1.73
CA VAL A 631 4.32 -7.72 2.10
C VAL A 631 3.42 -8.68 1.32
N MET A 632 2.32 -8.19 0.71
CA MET A 632 1.40 -9.03 -0.06
C MET A 632 2.03 -9.54 -1.36
N SER A 633 1.93 -10.85 -1.60
CA SER A 633 2.44 -11.49 -2.82
C SER A 633 1.72 -10.99 -4.07
N SER A 634 2.45 -10.85 -5.17
CA SER A 634 1.89 -10.55 -6.50
C SER A 634 0.92 -11.62 -7.00
N ARG A 635 1.01 -12.88 -6.54
CA ARG A 635 0.00 -13.92 -6.85
C ARG A 635 -1.38 -13.55 -6.28
N LEU A 636 -1.41 -12.84 -5.17
CA LEU A 636 -2.61 -12.26 -4.56
C LEU A 636 -2.98 -10.91 -5.18
N SER A 637 -2.29 -10.42 -6.21
CA SER A 637 -2.75 -9.25 -6.99
C SER A 637 -3.72 -9.65 -8.11
N LYS A 638 -3.74 -10.92 -8.53
CA LYS A 638 -4.54 -11.43 -9.66
C LYS A 638 -5.59 -12.45 -9.20
N GLY A 639 -6.77 -12.40 -9.83
CA GLY A 639 -7.87 -13.34 -9.59
C GLY A 639 -8.89 -12.87 -8.54
N THR A 640 -9.83 -13.76 -8.20
CA THR A 640 -10.96 -13.49 -7.29
C THR A 640 -10.50 -13.30 -5.85
N TYR A 641 -9.59 -14.13 -5.35
CA TYR A 641 -9.05 -14.07 -3.99
C TYR A 641 -7.82 -13.18 -3.91
N ASN A 642 -7.96 -11.95 -4.39
CA ASN A 642 -6.89 -10.97 -4.33
C ASN A 642 -6.74 -10.34 -2.93
N GLY A 643 -5.66 -9.60 -2.74
CA GLY A 643 -5.34 -8.94 -1.48
C GLY A 643 -6.31 -7.84 -1.08
N GLY A 644 -6.91 -7.18 -2.07
CA GLY A 644 -7.99 -6.22 -1.86
C GLY A 644 -9.22 -6.88 -1.23
N LEU A 645 -9.60 -8.08 -1.70
CA LEU A 645 -10.67 -8.88 -1.12
C LEU A 645 -10.32 -9.29 0.31
N LEU A 646 -9.14 -9.88 0.55
CA LEU A 646 -8.76 -10.34 1.89
C LEU A 646 -8.77 -9.24 2.96
N SER A 647 -8.24 -8.06 2.64
CA SER A 647 -8.30 -6.92 3.56
C SER A 647 -9.73 -6.40 3.73
N THR A 648 -10.54 -6.39 2.67
CA THR A 648 -11.96 -6.01 2.76
C THR A 648 -12.74 -6.99 3.63
N GLU A 649 -12.51 -8.29 3.47
CA GLU A 649 -13.14 -9.36 4.25
C GLU A 649 -12.75 -9.30 5.72
N ALA A 650 -11.45 -9.18 6.03
CA ALA A 650 -10.99 -9.05 7.41
C ALA A 650 -11.68 -7.88 8.14
N GLY A 651 -11.76 -6.71 7.48
CA GLY A 651 -12.45 -5.55 8.06
C GLY A 651 -13.97 -5.70 8.13
N THR A 652 -14.60 -6.35 7.16
CA THR A 652 -16.06 -6.54 7.15
C THR A 652 -16.49 -7.56 8.21
N LEU A 653 -15.75 -8.66 8.33
CA LEU A 653 -15.97 -9.66 9.39
C LEU A 653 -15.83 -9.03 10.78
N ALA A 654 -14.81 -8.18 10.98
CA ALA A 654 -14.65 -7.47 12.25
C ALA A 654 -15.89 -6.66 12.64
N ARG A 655 -16.52 -5.97 11.69
CA ARG A 655 -17.77 -5.23 11.91
C ARG A 655 -18.92 -6.15 12.26
N VAL A 656 -19.10 -7.24 11.50
CA VAL A 656 -20.14 -8.24 11.80
C VAL A 656 -20.02 -8.75 13.24
N PHE A 657 -18.81 -9.09 13.67
CA PHE A 657 -18.60 -9.54 15.05
C PHE A 657 -18.84 -8.42 16.06
N ALA A 658 -18.38 -7.19 15.81
CA ALA A 658 -18.61 -6.06 16.71
C ALA A 658 -20.11 -5.76 16.89
N ASP A 659 -20.84 -5.62 15.79
CA ASP A 659 -22.27 -5.35 15.78
C ASP A 659 -23.09 -6.46 16.45
N SER A 660 -22.70 -7.72 16.21
CA SER A 660 -23.28 -8.88 16.90
C SER A 660 -23.01 -8.83 18.40
N THR A 661 -21.80 -8.44 18.81
CA THR A 661 -21.44 -8.27 20.23
C THR A 661 -22.31 -7.21 20.89
N ILE A 662 -22.60 -6.08 20.23
CA ILE A 662 -23.48 -5.02 20.78
C ILE A 662 -24.89 -5.56 21.05
N THR A 663 -25.50 -6.22 20.05
CA THR A 663 -26.85 -6.77 20.21
C THR A 663 -26.89 -7.89 21.25
N LEU A 664 -25.87 -8.75 21.30
CA LEU A 664 -25.77 -9.81 22.31
C LEU A 664 -25.55 -9.24 23.72
N ALA A 665 -24.70 -8.23 23.85
CA ALA A 665 -24.42 -7.55 25.12
C ALA A 665 -25.68 -6.86 25.67
N GLY A 666 -26.57 -6.39 24.79
CA GLY A 666 -27.86 -5.82 25.15
C GLY A 666 -28.76 -6.73 25.97
N TYR A 667 -28.65 -8.06 25.83
CA TYR A 667 -29.43 -9.01 26.64
C TYR A 667 -29.04 -9.00 28.12
N TRP A 668 -27.81 -8.60 28.48
CA TRP A 668 -27.37 -8.46 29.87
C TRP A 668 -27.74 -7.11 30.51
N GLY A 669 -28.45 -6.25 29.77
CA GLY A 669 -28.97 -4.98 30.24
C GLY A 669 -28.07 -3.78 29.93
N MET A 670 -28.70 -2.62 29.72
CA MET A 670 -28.06 -1.38 29.29
C MET A 670 -26.96 -0.87 30.24
N SER A 671 -27.10 -1.11 31.54
CA SER A 671 -26.14 -0.67 32.55
C SER A 671 -24.78 -1.38 32.49
N ARG A 672 -24.71 -2.53 31.84
CA ARG A 672 -23.47 -3.32 31.67
C ARG A 672 -22.98 -3.35 30.22
N LEU A 673 -23.75 -2.79 29.28
CA LEU A 673 -23.48 -2.83 27.83
C LEU A 673 -22.03 -2.43 27.53
N LEU A 674 -21.64 -1.22 27.94
CA LEU A 674 -20.31 -0.65 27.72
C LEU A 674 -19.16 -1.56 28.18
N ASN A 675 -19.22 -2.06 29.41
CA ASN A 675 -18.13 -2.89 29.94
C ASN A 675 -18.11 -4.27 29.27
N VAL A 676 -19.27 -4.81 28.88
CA VAL A 676 -19.38 -6.12 28.22
C VAL A 676 -18.88 -6.06 26.77
N THR A 677 -19.15 -4.98 26.04
CA THR A 677 -18.67 -4.78 24.66
C THR A 677 -17.17 -4.47 24.60
N LEU A 678 -16.62 -3.74 25.59
CA LEU A 678 -15.21 -3.39 25.68
C LEU A 678 -14.30 -4.57 26.06
N LEU A 679 -14.80 -5.58 26.79
CA LEU A 679 -14.01 -6.74 27.22
C LEU A 679 -13.43 -7.54 26.04
N PRO A 680 -14.23 -7.97 25.04
CA PRO A 680 -13.71 -8.58 23.82
C PRO A 680 -12.73 -7.67 23.07
N SER A 681 -13.02 -6.36 22.95
CA SER A 681 -12.13 -5.39 22.30
C SER A 681 -10.75 -5.38 22.95
N LEU A 682 -10.70 -5.36 24.29
CA LEU A 682 -9.46 -5.38 25.06
C LEU A 682 -8.67 -6.68 24.82
N PHE A 683 -9.34 -7.82 24.87
CA PHE A 683 -8.69 -9.13 24.67
C PHE A 683 -8.09 -9.26 23.26
N ILE A 684 -8.86 -8.88 22.23
CA ILE A 684 -8.39 -8.90 20.83
C ILE A 684 -7.21 -7.93 20.65
N CYS A 685 -7.26 -6.75 21.27
CA CYS A 685 -6.18 -5.77 21.22
C CYS A 685 -4.89 -6.27 21.89
N ILE A 686 -4.98 -6.86 23.09
CA ILE A 686 -3.81 -7.44 23.78
C ILE A 686 -3.19 -8.57 22.95
N PHE A 687 -4.02 -9.46 22.41
CA PHE A 687 -3.52 -10.55 21.55
C PHE A 687 -2.86 -10.02 20.28
N SER A 688 -3.39 -8.94 19.69
CA SER A 688 -2.80 -8.25 18.53
C SER A 688 -1.40 -7.74 18.85
N ILE A 689 -1.23 -7.02 19.97
CA ILE A 689 0.07 -6.49 20.41
C ILE A 689 1.07 -7.64 20.63
N ILE A 690 0.65 -8.73 21.26
CA ILE A 690 1.51 -9.91 21.46
C ILE A 690 1.95 -10.50 20.12
N ALA A 691 1.02 -10.69 19.18
CA ALA A 691 1.31 -11.21 17.84
C ALA A 691 2.25 -10.29 17.03
N THR A 692 2.06 -8.97 17.14
CA THR A 692 2.93 -7.95 16.55
C THR A 692 4.35 -8.05 17.11
N CYS A 693 4.51 -8.20 18.43
CA CYS A 693 5.82 -8.37 19.06
C CYS A 693 6.57 -9.61 18.54
N PHE A 694 5.87 -10.75 18.36
CA PHE A 694 6.48 -11.96 17.81
C PHE A 694 6.90 -11.83 16.34
N THR A 695 6.18 -11.03 15.55
CA THR A 695 6.45 -10.85 14.12
C THR A 695 7.21 -9.55 13.79
N TYR A 696 7.58 -8.76 14.81
CA TYR A 696 8.15 -7.42 14.67
C TYR A 696 9.39 -7.36 13.76
N ASN A 697 10.25 -8.37 13.84
CA ASN A 697 11.46 -8.47 13.01
C ASN A 697 11.20 -9.04 11.60
N SER A 698 10.05 -9.68 11.38
CA SER A 698 9.66 -10.30 10.11
C SER A 698 8.78 -9.41 9.22
N MET A 699 8.36 -8.24 9.73
CA MET A 699 7.52 -7.28 8.99
C MET A 699 8.27 -6.50 7.88
N TYR A 700 9.50 -6.91 7.53
CA TYR A 700 10.33 -6.31 6.47
C TYR A 700 11.12 -7.35 5.66
#